data_AF-A0A351TQI6-F1
#
_entry.id   AF-A0A351TQI6-F1
#
_cell.length_a   1.000
_cell.length_b   1.000
_cell.length_c   1.000
_cell.angle_alpha   90.00
_cell.angle_beta   90.00
_cell.angle_gamma   90.00
#
_symmetry.space_group_name_H-M   'P 1'
#
loop_
_entity.id
_entity.type
_entity.pdbx_description
1 polymer ?
#
loop_
_entity_poly.entity_id
_entity_poly.type
_entity_poly.pdbx_seq_one_letter_code
_entity_poly.pdbx_strand_id
1 'polypeptide(L)'
;MTNTQKLPACSRHIDKEKASDTLYTLAKYTAPKCLPDTDAAGFHSLLCAAGIIPPDSPLPQKKEEVTCFQVITVYKCGYLCQMCDYSSRNRNRLETDESILLAYAMQGWNCYQCLKKEGLLPEHFHAVFLLNDMPAGKTVPVLPLFRLAYSYIERMGSPALKFSDLPIMIAGALDQNNPGKLLPQNIQTIKEYLRRLQAGNNSIKQEKVTEILLRVLHPEQDSASQTQEPEKEPAMFHSPDINKEPETTAECIDGLLASPPSVPLSGRPAKKPPAAGLKTADAGHHSPGPVVPDSEEHECTEPSQDADDSPSAPSDDIPSAGSPAQEEGLFLPVVFSVHDSERTGFPFHAIEENPADFQLLEYFLQYNPLLGIEIVKDADNGTIMALLCASNQFFYVPADSEHAIELFRAFFSKSSVRRQICMDPYRLYCFLQKNDICCQNVYSLRSAYRVMSEAKGRPGMKEPVDMIRELVSKDNIYSYSPYIFSMLHYVRMYEVLSSHDLMLMPPQMKRFNTLSSIDRLLGISYVLSDVADTTETLFELDENLKYQFRYSFGTKMKEGISAIRFTFSADKPIDMLVTELLCCISRKRLAQTYGLRLLSYSQDSFTFAIPKMHHAQLTDAIANLSAVLAEKMNLIPVDIREEIL
;
A
#
# COMPACT_ATOMS: atom_id res chain seq x y z
N MET A 1 -22.52 17.86 -5.68
CA MET A 1 -22.91 16.60 -5.02
C MET A 1 -23.48 15.61 -6.03
N THR A 2 -22.85 14.46 -6.23
CA THR A 2 -23.41 13.36 -7.03
C THR A 2 -24.21 12.41 -6.13
N ASN A 3 -25.47 12.15 -6.48
CA ASN A 3 -26.43 11.47 -5.60
C ASN A 3 -26.08 9.99 -5.29
N THR A 4 -25.14 9.41 -6.02
CA THR A 4 -24.60 8.06 -5.81
C THR A 4 -23.79 7.89 -4.52
N GLN A 5 -23.17 8.96 -3.99
CA GLN A 5 -22.29 8.88 -2.82
C GLN A 5 -23.04 8.61 -1.50
N LYS A 6 -24.32 9.01 -1.43
CA LYS A 6 -25.20 8.82 -0.28
C LYS A 6 -25.83 7.41 -0.22
N LEU A 7 -25.61 6.58 -1.23
CA LEU A 7 -26.23 5.27 -1.34
C LEU A 7 -25.31 4.15 -0.82
N PRO A 8 -25.87 3.04 -0.29
CA PRO A 8 -25.07 1.88 0.11
C PRO A 8 -24.19 1.38 -1.04
N ALA A 9 -22.96 0.95 -0.76
CA ALA A 9 -22.01 0.51 -1.81
C ALA A 9 -22.52 -0.68 -2.64
N CYS A 10 -23.46 -1.47 -2.10
CA CYS A 10 -24.15 -2.54 -2.80
C CYS A 10 -25.08 -2.06 -3.94
N SER A 11 -25.42 -0.77 -3.99
CA SER A 11 -26.27 -0.15 -5.03
C SER A 11 -25.79 -0.36 -6.46
N ARG A 12 -24.48 -0.56 -6.67
CA ARG A 12 -23.88 -0.89 -7.98
C ARG A 12 -24.09 -2.36 -8.40
N HIS A 13 -24.61 -3.20 -7.52
CA HIS A 13 -24.67 -4.67 -7.68
C HIS A 13 -26.07 -5.28 -7.46
N ILE A 14 -27.00 -4.55 -6.83
CA ILE A 14 -28.40 -4.99 -6.68
C ILE A 14 -29.15 -4.77 -8.00
N ASP A 15 -29.91 -5.78 -8.39
CA ASP A 15 -30.89 -5.74 -9.49
C ASP A 15 -31.84 -4.53 -9.37
N LYS A 16 -31.97 -3.72 -10.43
CA LYS A 16 -32.64 -2.41 -10.40
C LYS A 16 -34.08 -2.48 -9.91
N GLU A 17 -34.82 -3.53 -10.32
CA GLU A 17 -36.21 -3.76 -9.89
C GLU A 17 -36.35 -4.03 -8.38
N LYS A 18 -35.26 -4.46 -7.72
CA LYS A 18 -35.23 -4.85 -6.30
C LYS A 18 -34.36 -3.92 -5.45
N ALA A 19 -33.75 -2.91 -6.07
CA ALA A 19 -32.83 -1.98 -5.42
C ALA A 19 -33.52 -1.05 -4.41
N SER A 20 -34.70 -0.53 -4.73
CA SER A 20 -35.34 0.57 -4.00
C SER A 20 -35.52 0.30 -2.49
N ASP A 21 -36.38 -0.65 -2.13
CA ASP A 21 -36.65 -1.03 -0.74
C ASP A 21 -35.39 -1.52 -0.01
N THR A 22 -34.55 -2.27 -0.72
CA THR A 22 -33.37 -2.93 -0.16
C THR A 22 -32.33 -1.89 0.27
N LEU A 23 -32.05 -0.91 -0.60
CA LEU A 23 -31.12 0.18 -0.31
C LEU A 23 -31.67 1.14 0.76
N TYR A 24 -32.97 1.46 0.72
CA TYR A 24 -33.62 2.30 1.72
C TYR A 24 -33.60 1.65 3.11
N THR A 25 -33.88 0.34 3.17
CA THR A 25 -33.83 -0.41 4.43
C THR A 25 -32.42 -0.37 5.03
N LEU A 26 -31.39 -0.67 4.24
CA LEU A 26 -30.00 -0.64 4.69
C LEU A 26 -29.57 0.75 5.20
N ALA A 27 -29.83 1.79 4.41
CA ALA A 27 -29.37 3.15 4.71
C ALA A 27 -30.07 3.78 5.92
N LYS A 28 -31.37 3.46 6.15
CA LYS A 28 -32.17 4.11 7.18
C LYS A 28 -32.38 3.28 8.45
N TYR A 29 -32.42 1.95 8.35
CA TYR A 29 -32.79 1.08 9.47
C TYR A 29 -31.66 0.13 9.91
N THR A 30 -30.78 -0.30 8.99
CA THR A 30 -29.66 -1.20 9.34
C THR A 30 -28.39 -0.44 9.77
N ALA A 31 -28.13 0.74 9.20
CA ALA A 31 -26.95 1.55 9.53
C ALA A 31 -27.23 3.07 9.38
N PRO A 32 -28.07 3.67 10.26
CA PRO A 32 -28.59 5.03 10.10
C PRO A 32 -27.55 6.17 10.16
N LYS A 33 -26.28 5.87 10.46
CA LYS A 33 -25.19 6.83 10.72
C LYS A 33 -24.89 7.80 9.57
N CYS A 34 -25.37 7.56 8.34
CA CYS A 34 -25.07 8.38 7.17
C CYS A 34 -26.28 9.06 6.52
N LEU A 35 -27.53 8.70 6.84
CA LEU A 35 -28.76 9.34 6.33
C LEU A 35 -29.91 9.33 7.37
N PRO A 36 -29.72 9.86 8.59
CA PRO A 36 -30.74 9.80 9.64
C PRO A 36 -32.05 10.52 9.24
N ASP A 37 -31.95 11.69 8.60
CA ASP A 37 -33.10 12.58 8.32
C ASP A 37 -33.81 12.31 6.98
N THR A 38 -33.35 11.33 6.19
CA THR A 38 -33.88 11.12 4.82
C THR A 38 -35.15 10.29 4.84
N ASP A 39 -36.25 10.83 4.31
CA ASP A 39 -37.53 10.12 4.16
C ASP A 39 -37.60 9.27 2.88
N ALA A 40 -38.73 8.60 2.64
CA ALA A 40 -38.88 7.73 1.47
C ALA A 40 -38.88 8.54 0.15
N ALA A 41 -39.38 9.77 0.14
CA ALA A 41 -39.39 10.63 -1.04
C ALA A 41 -37.99 11.19 -1.37
N GLY A 42 -37.24 11.61 -0.35
CA GLY A 42 -35.84 12.02 -0.50
C GLY A 42 -34.94 10.85 -0.94
N PHE A 43 -35.15 9.65 -0.40
CA PHE A 43 -34.38 8.47 -0.82
C PHE A 43 -34.75 7.97 -2.23
N HIS A 44 -36.03 8.02 -2.61
CA HIS A 44 -36.45 7.78 -3.99
C HIS A 44 -35.80 8.78 -4.95
N SER A 45 -35.82 10.07 -4.62
CA SER A 45 -35.17 11.13 -5.41
C SER A 45 -33.67 10.90 -5.57
N LEU A 46 -32.98 10.43 -4.52
CA LEU A 46 -31.57 10.02 -4.57
C LEU A 46 -31.33 8.84 -5.53
N LEU A 47 -32.19 7.81 -5.49
CA LEU A 47 -32.08 6.63 -6.38
C LEU A 47 -32.35 6.95 -7.85
N CYS A 48 -33.35 7.81 -8.11
CA CYS A 48 -33.69 8.30 -9.45
C CYS A 48 -32.54 9.15 -10.03
N ALA A 49 -32.04 10.12 -9.26
CA ALA A 49 -30.92 10.97 -9.68
C ALA A 49 -29.55 10.26 -9.66
N ALA A 50 -29.50 9.01 -9.17
CA ALA A 50 -28.37 8.09 -9.31
C ALA A 50 -28.54 7.09 -10.49
N GLY A 51 -29.64 7.18 -11.25
CA GLY A 51 -29.92 6.31 -12.40
C GLY A 51 -30.22 4.84 -12.04
N ILE A 52 -30.55 4.56 -10.77
CA ILE A 52 -30.75 3.20 -10.27
C ILE A 52 -32.18 2.71 -10.51
N ILE A 53 -33.16 3.60 -10.35
CA ILE A 53 -34.58 3.32 -10.61
C ILE A 53 -35.16 4.42 -11.52
N PRO A 54 -36.13 4.14 -12.39
CA PRO A 54 -36.81 5.17 -13.18
C PRO A 54 -37.67 6.09 -12.29
N PRO A 55 -37.95 7.35 -12.69
CA PRO A 55 -38.76 8.30 -11.91
C PRO A 55 -40.14 7.76 -11.51
N ASP A 56 -40.73 6.92 -12.37
CA ASP A 56 -42.08 6.37 -12.23
C ASP A 56 -42.16 5.21 -11.21
N SER A 57 -41.03 4.86 -10.57
CA SER A 57 -40.96 3.78 -9.57
C SER A 57 -41.79 4.10 -8.32
N PRO A 58 -42.35 3.09 -7.62
CA PRO A 58 -42.96 3.30 -6.31
C PRO A 58 -41.92 3.79 -5.29
N LEU A 59 -42.39 4.54 -4.29
CA LEU A 59 -41.57 4.95 -3.14
C LEU A 59 -41.07 3.71 -2.36
N PRO A 60 -39.81 3.71 -1.91
CA PRO A 60 -39.22 2.57 -1.21
C PRO A 60 -39.90 2.29 0.13
N GLN A 61 -40.10 1.02 0.43
CA GLN A 61 -40.68 0.54 1.69
C GLN A 61 -39.61 -0.16 2.55
N LYS A 62 -39.83 -0.21 3.86
CA LYS A 62 -38.99 -1.00 4.78
C LYS A 62 -39.25 -2.48 4.53
N LYS A 63 -38.21 -3.28 4.34
CA LYS A 63 -38.27 -4.75 4.39
C LYS A 63 -37.67 -5.24 5.70
N GLU A 64 -38.34 -6.15 6.40
CA GLU A 64 -37.92 -6.52 7.76
C GLU A 64 -36.73 -7.48 7.77
N GLU A 65 -36.55 -8.26 6.69
CA GLU A 65 -35.53 -9.32 6.58
C GLU A 65 -34.22 -8.87 5.90
N VAL A 66 -33.98 -7.56 5.69
CA VAL A 66 -32.82 -7.06 4.93
C VAL A 66 -31.70 -6.57 5.86
N THR A 67 -30.59 -7.32 5.89
CA THR A 67 -29.34 -6.93 6.55
C THR A 67 -28.19 -6.73 5.55
N CYS A 68 -27.15 -5.98 5.96
CA CYS A 68 -25.93 -5.81 5.16
C CYS A 68 -25.29 -7.17 4.81
N PHE A 69 -25.33 -8.13 5.74
CA PHE A 69 -24.73 -9.46 5.56
C PHE A 69 -25.38 -10.22 4.39
N GLN A 70 -26.70 -10.37 4.38
CA GLN A 70 -27.41 -11.07 3.29
C GLN A 70 -27.17 -10.38 1.93
N VAL A 71 -27.16 -9.06 1.88
CA VAL A 71 -26.97 -8.29 0.64
C VAL A 71 -25.53 -8.45 0.10
N ILE A 72 -24.52 -8.49 0.97
CA ILE A 72 -23.15 -8.85 0.61
C ILE A 72 -23.08 -10.29 0.08
N THR A 73 -23.70 -11.25 0.78
CA THR A 73 -23.74 -12.67 0.41
C THR A 73 -24.43 -12.94 -0.94
N VAL A 74 -25.49 -12.20 -1.27
CA VAL A 74 -26.27 -12.39 -2.51
C VAL A 74 -25.62 -11.68 -3.70
N TYR A 75 -25.21 -10.41 -3.53
CA TYR A 75 -24.77 -9.56 -4.65
C TYR A 75 -23.25 -9.41 -4.78
N LYS A 76 -22.47 -10.06 -3.90
CA LYS A 76 -20.98 -10.05 -3.88
C LYS A 76 -20.37 -8.63 -3.85
N CYS A 77 -21.13 -7.66 -3.34
CA CYS A 77 -20.68 -6.29 -3.16
C CYS A 77 -19.66 -6.21 -2.00
N GLY A 78 -18.65 -5.35 -2.14
CA GLY A 78 -17.44 -5.42 -1.32
C GLY A 78 -17.65 -5.25 0.19
N TYR A 79 -16.85 -5.99 0.97
CA TYR A 79 -16.77 -6.00 2.45
C TYR A 79 -16.27 -4.69 3.08
N LEU A 80 -16.36 -3.58 2.34
CA LEU A 80 -15.84 -2.25 2.63
C LEU A 80 -16.96 -1.20 2.69
N CYS A 81 -18.24 -1.56 2.61
CA CYS A 81 -19.34 -0.57 2.64
C CYS A 81 -19.29 0.34 3.90
N GLN A 82 -19.34 1.66 3.71
CA GLN A 82 -19.30 2.67 4.78
C GLN A 82 -20.40 2.41 5.84
N MET A 83 -21.62 2.18 5.35
CA MET A 83 -22.83 1.87 6.12
C MET A 83 -22.92 0.38 6.49
N CYS A 84 -21.83 -0.21 6.99
CA CYS A 84 -21.81 -1.60 7.42
C CYS A 84 -20.86 -1.80 8.61
N ASP A 85 -21.42 -2.04 9.79
CA ASP A 85 -20.67 -2.38 11.02
C ASP A 85 -20.04 -3.80 10.97
N TYR A 86 -20.25 -4.54 9.88
CA TYR A 86 -19.55 -5.78 9.53
C TYR A 86 -18.44 -5.58 8.48
N SER A 87 -18.19 -4.35 8.02
CA SER A 87 -17.07 -4.06 7.12
C SER A 87 -15.72 -4.13 7.84
N SER A 88 -14.66 -4.50 7.11
CA SER A 88 -13.31 -4.51 7.68
C SER A 88 -12.84 -3.11 8.09
N ARG A 89 -13.23 -2.06 7.34
CA ARG A 89 -12.96 -0.66 7.69
C ARG A 89 -13.47 -0.29 9.09
N ASN A 90 -14.70 -0.66 9.41
CA ASN A 90 -15.32 -0.26 10.67
C ASN A 90 -14.87 -1.12 11.87
N ARG A 91 -14.43 -2.38 11.63
CA ARG A 91 -13.98 -3.30 12.69
C ARG A 91 -12.49 -3.17 13.05
N ASN A 92 -11.64 -2.75 12.11
CA ASN A 92 -10.18 -2.75 12.30
C ASN A 92 -9.60 -1.34 12.54
N ARG A 93 -10.39 -0.36 13.02
CA ARG A 93 -9.97 1.05 13.21
C ARG A 93 -8.66 1.19 14.01
N LEU A 94 -8.46 0.34 15.02
CA LEU A 94 -7.29 0.34 15.90
C LEU A 94 -6.28 -0.80 15.60
N GLU A 95 -6.43 -1.55 14.50
CA GLU A 95 -5.60 -2.74 14.23
C GLU A 95 -4.09 -2.46 14.31
N THR A 96 -3.63 -1.32 13.79
CA THR A 96 -2.21 -0.96 13.85
C THR A 96 -1.73 -0.75 15.29
N ASP A 97 -2.49 -0.05 16.10
CA ASP A 97 -2.19 0.21 17.52
C ASP A 97 -2.25 -1.07 18.36
N GLU A 98 -3.32 -1.84 18.22
CA GLU A 98 -3.48 -3.17 18.83
C GLU A 98 -2.32 -4.10 18.47
N SER A 99 -1.91 -4.14 17.19
CA SER A 99 -0.80 -4.99 16.75
C SER A 99 0.52 -4.63 17.43
N ILE A 100 0.77 -3.34 17.71
CA ILE A 100 1.97 -2.86 18.40
C ILE A 100 1.95 -3.27 19.89
N LEU A 101 0.80 -3.19 20.56
CA LEU A 101 0.64 -3.67 21.94
C LEU A 101 0.84 -5.19 22.04
N LEU A 102 0.26 -5.97 21.11
CA LEU A 102 0.47 -7.41 21.04
C LEU A 102 1.94 -7.75 20.75
N ALA A 103 2.58 -7.05 19.82
CA ALA A 103 3.99 -7.24 19.50
C ALA A 103 4.89 -6.99 20.73
N TYR A 104 4.62 -5.92 21.49
CA TYR A 104 5.32 -5.63 22.74
C TYR A 104 5.08 -6.71 23.79
N ALA A 105 3.85 -7.18 23.98
CA ALA A 105 3.54 -8.32 24.86
C ALA A 105 4.32 -9.58 24.46
N MET A 106 4.48 -9.84 23.16
CA MET A 106 5.21 -10.98 22.61
C MET A 106 6.75 -10.88 22.73
N GLN A 107 7.32 -9.74 23.14
CA GLN A 107 8.78 -9.63 23.37
C GLN A 107 9.23 -10.44 24.60
N GLY A 108 8.41 -10.53 25.65
CA GLY A 108 8.78 -11.19 26.90
C GLY A 108 7.83 -10.93 28.06
N TRP A 109 7.93 -11.77 29.09
CA TRP A 109 7.07 -11.73 30.28
C TRP A 109 6.96 -10.36 30.94
N ASN A 110 8.08 -9.62 31.04
CA ASN A 110 8.11 -8.29 31.65
C ASN A 110 7.31 -7.24 30.86
N CYS A 111 7.31 -7.34 29.53
CA CYS A 111 6.61 -6.40 28.64
C CYS A 111 5.09 -6.63 28.70
N TYR A 112 4.65 -7.90 28.67
CA TYR A 112 3.27 -8.27 28.97
C TYR A 112 2.83 -7.85 30.38
N GLN A 113 3.65 -8.08 31.41
CA GLN A 113 3.37 -7.66 32.78
C GLN A 113 3.34 -6.14 32.96
N CYS A 114 4.00 -5.37 32.09
CA CYS A 114 3.84 -3.92 32.04
C CYS A 114 2.43 -3.57 31.53
N LEU A 115 2.07 -4.01 30.33
CA LEU A 115 0.75 -3.75 29.73
C LEU A 115 -0.42 -4.17 30.63
N LYS A 116 -0.32 -5.31 31.29
CA LYS A 116 -1.37 -5.80 32.20
C LYS A 116 -1.51 -4.97 33.48
N LYS A 117 -0.43 -4.35 33.99
CA LYS A 117 -0.50 -3.43 35.14
C LYS A 117 -1.17 -2.11 34.78
N GLU A 118 -0.90 -1.62 33.57
CA GLU A 118 -1.55 -0.45 32.97
C GLU A 118 -2.98 -0.74 32.47
N GLY A 119 -3.57 -1.90 32.80
CA GLY A 119 -4.98 -2.21 32.55
C GLY A 119 -5.32 -2.92 31.23
N LEU A 120 -4.34 -3.28 30.38
CA LEU A 120 -4.64 -3.94 29.11
C LEU A 120 -5.11 -5.39 29.31
N LEU A 121 -6.44 -5.57 29.23
CA LEU A 121 -7.13 -6.86 29.15
C LEU A 121 -7.31 -7.32 27.69
N PRO A 122 -7.52 -8.63 27.41
CA PRO A 122 -7.82 -9.15 26.07
C PRO A 122 -9.03 -8.48 25.39
N GLU A 123 -9.99 -8.00 26.17
CA GLU A 123 -11.25 -7.41 25.70
C GLU A 123 -11.07 -6.12 24.89
N HIS A 124 -9.95 -5.40 25.08
CA HIS A 124 -9.66 -4.17 24.32
C HIS A 124 -9.18 -4.45 22.89
N PHE A 125 -8.89 -5.71 22.55
CA PHE A 125 -8.49 -6.11 21.20
C PHE A 125 -9.73 -6.42 20.35
N HIS A 126 -10.08 -5.50 19.46
CA HIS A 126 -11.27 -5.56 18.62
C HIS A 126 -10.97 -5.99 17.17
N ALA A 127 -9.71 -5.87 16.73
CA ALA A 127 -9.34 -6.12 15.35
C ALA A 127 -9.56 -7.58 14.91
N VAL A 128 -10.06 -7.72 13.69
CA VAL A 128 -10.45 -9.01 13.10
C VAL A 128 -9.50 -9.37 11.97
N PHE A 129 -8.83 -10.51 12.12
CA PHE A 129 -7.90 -11.07 11.14
C PHE A 129 -8.66 -11.87 10.07
N LEU A 130 -8.37 -11.59 8.79
CA LEU A 130 -8.91 -12.36 7.67
C LEU A 130 -8.11 -13.65 7.51
N LEU A 131 -8.79 -14.80 7.38
CA LEU A 131 -8.11 -16.08 7.17
C LEU A 131 -7.83 -16.38 5.68
N ASN A 132 -8.46 -15.61 4.77
CA ASN A 132 -8.24 -15.64 3.31
C ASN A 132 -8.38 -14.22 2.75
N ASP A 133 -7.41 -13.77 1.95
CA ASP A 133 -7.46 -12.44 1.29
C ASP A 133 -8.54 -12.35 0.20
N MET A 134 -8.91 -13.49 -0.40
CA MET A 134 -9.92 -13.62 -1.45
C MET A 134 -11.01 -14.61 -1.01
N PRO A 135 -12.14 -14.15 -0.43
CA PRO A 135 -13.16 -15.05 0.11
C PRO A 135 -14.01 -15.71 -0.99
N ALA A 136 -13.77 -17.00 -1.21
CA ALA A 136 -14.55 -17.83 -2.12
C ALA A 136 -15.76 -18.50 -1.41
N GLY A 137 -16.89 -17.80 -1.34
CA GLY A 137 -18.14 -18.40 -0.82
C GLY A 137 -19.11 -17.41 -0.19
N LYS A 138 -20.06 -17.94 0.59
CA LYS A 138 -21.05 -17.16 1.36
C LYS A 138 -20.53 -16.70 2.74
N THR A 139 -19.39 -17.21 3.17
CA THR A 139 -18.78 -16.98 4.48
C THR A 139 -17.36 -16.47 4.30
N VAL A 140 -17.01 -15.38 4.98
CA VAL A 140 -15.61 -14.96 5.12
C VAL A 140 -15.07 -15.60 6.40
N PRO A 141 -14.10 -16.51 6.34
CA PRO A 141 -13.49 -17.07 7.53
C PRO A 141 -12.62 -15.98 8.18
N VAL A 142 -12.95 -15.61 9.42
CA VAL A 142 -12.29 -14.55 10.18
C VAL A 142 -12.01 -14.99 11.61
N LEU A 143 -11.02 -14.35 12.25
CA LEU A 143 -10.53 -14.72 13.57
C LEU A 143 -10.18 -13.45 14.38
N PRO A 144 -10.62 -13.29 15.64
CA PRO A 144 -10.16 -12.19 16.51
C PRO A 144 -8.75 -12.50 17.05
N LEU A 145 -7.77 -12.57 16.14
CA LEU A 145 -6.45 -13.15 16.38
C LEU A 145 -5.70 -12.45 17.51
N PHE A 146 -5.80 -11.12 17.63
CA PHE A 146 -5.03 -10.39 18.63
C PHE A 146 -5.56 -10.66 20.05
N ARG A 147 -6.89 -10.59 20.25
CA ARG A 147 -7.55 -10.98 21.50
C ARG A 147 -7.22 -12.41 21.90
N LEU A 148 -7.22 -13.34 20.94
CA LEU A 148 -6.89 -14.76 21.17
C LEU A 148 -5.41 -14.96 21.52
N ALA A 149 -4.48 -14.31 20.81
CA ALA A 149 -3.06 -14.35 21.11
C ALA A 149 -2.73 -13.76 22.49
N TYR A 150 -3.33 -12.62 22.84
CA TYR A 150 -3.16 -11.99 24.16
C TYR A 150 -3.79 -12.84 25.28
N SER A 151 -4.98 -13.43 25.05
CA SER A 151 -5.62 -14.41 25.95
C SER A 151 -4.79 -15.68 26.19
N TYR A 152 -3.96 -16.07 25.21
CA TYR A 152 -3.02 -17.20 25.34
C TYR A 152 -1.81 -16.81 26.21
N ILE A 153 -1.22 -15.64 25.96
CA ILE A 153 -0.14 -15.08 26.80
C ILE A 153 -0.63 -14.91 28.24
N GLU A 154 -1.88 -14.51 28.46
CA GLU A 154 -2.44 -14.35 29.80
C GLU A 154 -2.53 -15.66 30.59
N ARG A 155 -2.88 -16.78 29.94
CA ARG A 155 -3.04 -18.09 30.61
C ARG A 155 -1.76 -18.91 30.68
N MET A 156 -0.93 -18.86 29.64
CA MET A 156 0.24 -19.73 29.48
C MET A 156 1.56 -18.99 29.76
N GLY A 157 1.55 -17.66 29.77
CA GLY A 157 2.72 -16.84 30.05
C GLY A 157 3.26 -17.06 31.46
N SER A 158 4.58 -17.14 31.56
CA SER A 158 5.31 -17.18 32.83
C SER A 158 6.77 -16.72 32.59
N PRO A 159 7.55 -16.43 33.65
CA PRO A 159 8.99 -16.15 33.49
C PRO A 159 9.79 -17.30 32.85
N ALA A 160 9.26 -18.53 32.88
CA ALA A 160 9.89 -19.73 32.32
C ALA A 160 9.46 -20.04 30.88
N LEU A 161 8.43 -19.36 30.35
CA LEU A 161 7.96 -19.58 28.99
C LEU A 161 8.96 -18.98 27.98
N LYS A 162 9.30 -19.73 26.93
CA LYS A 162 10.04 -19.20 25.78
C LYS A 162 9.12 -18.37 24.90
N PHE A 163 9.17 -17.04 25.05
CA PHE A 163 8.34 -16.13 24.25
C PHE A 163 8.62 -16.23 22.74
N SER A 164 9.84 -16.62 22.32
CA SER A 164 10.20 -16.94 20.93
C SER A 164 9.30 -18.00 20.27
N ASP A 165 8.70 -18.87 21.07
CA ASP A 165 7.98 -20.04 20.59
C ASP A 165 6.47 -19.74 20.48
N LEU A 166 6.01 -18.57 20.98
CA LEU A 166 4.60 -18.14 20.99
C LEU A 166 3.91 -18.20 19.62
N PRO A 167 4.50 -17.75 18.50
CA PRO A 167 3.87 -17.87 17.18
C PRO A 167 3.53 -19.31 16.78
N ILE A 168 4.30 -20.28 17.27
CA ILE A 168 4.09 -21.71 17.02
C ILE A 168 3.07 -22.28 18.02
N MET A 169 3.21 -21.94 19.30
CA MET A 169 2.31 -22.40 20.36
C MET A 169 0.87 -21.88 20.20
N ILE A 170 0.69 -20.60 19.83
CA ILE A 170 -0.63 -20.00 19.58
C ILE A 170 -1.28 -20.62 18.34
N ALA A 171 -0.54 -20.76 17.23
CA ALA A 171 -1.07 -21.38 16.01
C ALA A 171 -1.43 -22.86 16.22
N GLY A 172 -0.61 -23.61 16.95
CA GLY A 172 -0.90 -25.00 17.31
C GLY A 172 -2.09 -25.15 18.27
N ALA A 173 -2.27 -24.24 19.23
CA ALA A 173 -3.43 -24.22 20.11
C ALA A 173 -4.72 -23.84 19.37
N LEU A 174 -4.65 -22.93 18.39
CA LEU A 174 -5.77 -22.59 17.53
C LEU A 174 -6.22 -23.80 16.70
N ASP A 175 -5.28 -24.52 16.07
CA ASP A 175 -5.52 -25.74 15.30
C ASP A 175 -6.14 -26.86 16.16
N GLN A 176 -5.51 -27.17 17.31
CA GLN A 176 -5.97 -28.22 18.24
C GLN A 176 -7.35 -27.97 18.83
N ASN A 177 -7.69 -26.70 19.12
CA ASN A 177 -8.98 -26.34 19.71
C ASN A 177 -10.09 -26.12 18.67
N ASN A 178 -9.75 -26.05 17.36
CA ASN A 178 -10.70 -25.83 16.27
C ASN A 178 -10.63 -26.90 15.17
N PRO A 179 -10.69 -28.20 15.51
CA PRO A 179 -10.47 -29.29 14.56
C PRO A 179 -11.49 -29.22 13.42
N GLY A 180 -10.98 -29.10 12.19
CA GLY A 180 -11.80 -29.00 10.97
C GLY A 180 -12.42 -27.62 10.69
N LYS A 181 -12.37 -26.65 11.63
CA LYS A 181 -12.84 -25.27 11.39
C LYS A 181 -11.78 -24.38 10.73
N LEU A 182 -10.50 -24.76 10.79
CA LEU A 182 -9.36 -24.05 10.19
C LEU A 182 -8.66 -24.93 9.15
N LEU A 183 -8.27 -24.36 8.01
CA LEU A 183 -7.46 -25.05 7.00
C LEU A 183 -5.96 -24.99 7.37
N PRO A 184 -5.13 -25.96 6.94
CA PRO A 184 -3.68 -25.92 7.20
C PRO A 184 -2.98 -24.64 6.68
N GLN A 185 -3.49 -24.07 5.58
CA GLN A 185 -3.05 -22.79 5.05
C GLN A 185 -3.33 -21.64 6.03
N ASN A 186 -4.54 -21.57 6.61
CA ASN A 186 -4.90 -20.59 7.63
C ASN A 186 -3.94 -20.63 8.84
N ILE A 187 -3.64 -21.85 9.34
CA ILE A 187 -2.72 -22.06 10.47
C ILE A 187 -1.31 -21.55 10.14
N GLN A 188 -0.81 -21.85 8.94
CA GLN A 188 0.50 -21.38 8.49
C GLN A 188 0.52 -19.85 8.27
N THR A 189 -0.55 -19.24 7.77
CA THR A 189 -0.70 -17.79 7.63
C THR A 189 -0.71 -17.08 8.99
N ILE A 190 -1.49 -17.57 9.97
CA ILE A 190 -1.52 -17.04 11.34
C ILE A 190 -0.12 -17.11 11.98
N LYS A 191 0.52 -18.26 11.90
CA LYS A 191 1.87 -18.52 12.45
C LYS A 191 2.93 -17.60 11.84
N GLU A 192 2.86 -17.37 10.54
CA GLU A 192 3.79 -16.49 9.82
C GLU A 192 3.53 -15.01 10.12
N TYR A 193 2.26 -14.60 10.23
CA TYR A 193 1.90 -13.26 10.69
C TYR A 193 2.44 -12.99 12.10
N LEU A 194 2.19 -13.89 13.07
CA LEU A 194 2.67 -13.75 14.45
C LEU A 194 4.20 -13.71 14.55
N ARG A 195 4.92 -14.46 13.70
CA ARG A 195 6.39 -14.38 13.60
C ARG A 195 6.86 -13.01 13.11
N ARG A 196 6.25 -12.48 12.06
CA ARG A 196 6.59 -11.15 11.51
C ARG A 196 6.28 -10.05 12.52
N LEU A 197 5.16 -10.16 13.22
CA LEU A 197 4.73 -9.24 14.26
C LEU A 197 5.75 -9.19 15.41
N GLN A 198 6.25 -10.35 15.86
CA GLN A 198 7.27 -10.44 16.89
C GLN A 198 8.64 -9.93 16.40
N ALA A 199 9.13 -10.41 15.26
CA ALA A 199 10.46 -10.09 14.74
C ALA A 199 10.61 -8.63 14.27
N GLY A 200 9.57 -8.03 13.71
CA GLY A 200 9.59 -6.66 13.20
C GLY A 200 9.60 -5.56 14.27
N ASN A 201 9.40 -5.93 15.55
CA ASN A 201 9.12 -5.00 16.64
C ASN A 201 10.13 -5.07 17.81
N ASN A 202 11.32 -5.63 17.59
CA ASN A 202 12.38 -5.80 18.60
C ASN A 202 12.97 -4.50 19.19
N SER A 203 12.47 -3.31 18.81
CA SER A 203 13.00 -2.01 19.21
C SER A 203 11.92 -0.95 19.52
N ILE A 204 10.69 -1.36 19.86
CA ILE A 204 9.65 -0.42 20.32
C ILE A 204 10.12 0.28 21.61
N LYS A 205 10.20 1.61 21.59
CA LYS A 205 10.41 2.43 22.79
C LYS A 205 9.18 2.39 23.70
N GLN A 206 9.39 2.29 25.02
CA GLN A 206 8.32 2.29 26.02
C GLN A 206 7.43 3.55 25.98
N GLU A 207 8.01 4.73 25.70
CA GLU A 207 7.30 6.00 25.46
C GLU A 207 6.13 5.82 24.45
N LYS A 208 6.40 5.14 23.33
CA LYS A 208 5.43 4.89 22.26
C LYS A 208 4.38 3.84 22.66
N VAL A 209 4.74 2.89 23.55
CA VAL A 209 3.79 1.90 24.07
C VAL A 209 2.73 2.59 24.92
N THR A 210 3.14 3.51 25.80
CA THR A 210 2.23 4.27 26.68
C THR A 210 1.25 5.14 25.87
N GLU A 211 1.73 5.86 24.86
CA GLU A 211 0.90 6.68 23.97
C GLU A 211 -0.18 5.84 23.24
N ILE A 212 0.21 4.69 22.67
CA ILE A 212 -0.68 3.78 21.95
C ILE A 212 -1.67 3.11 22.91
N LEU A 213 -1.22 2.75 24.11
CA LEU A 213 -2.07 2.09 25.10
C LEU A 213 -3.24 2.99 25.53
N LEU A 214 -3.01 4.28 25.73
CA LEU A 214 -4.08 5.23 26.05
C LEU A 214 -5.17 5.28 24.95
N ARG A 215 -4.77 5.30 23.66
CA ARG A 215 -5.70 5.28 22.52
C ARG A 215 -6.49 3.98 22.39
N VAL A 216 -5.95 2.85 22.84
CA VAL A 216 -6.65 1.54 22.86
C VAL A 216 -7.56 1.39 24.09
N LEU A 217 -7.20 1.95 25.24
CA LEU A 217 -8.04 1.94 26.44
C LEU A 217 -9.18 2.96 26.40
N HIS A 218 -9.00 4.09 25.71
CA HIS A 218 -9.98 5.19 25.66
C HIS A 218 -10.29 5.68 24.22
N PRO A 219 -10.91 4.84 23.34
CA PRO A 219 -11.08 5.14 21.91
C PRO A 219 -11.96 6.34 21.56
N GLU A 220 -12.60 6.99 22.53
CA GLU A 220 -13.55 8.09 22.34
C GLU A 220 -12.95 9.48 22.65
N GLN A 221 -11.80 9.56 23.34
CA GLN A 221 -11.20 10.84 23.76
C GLN A 221 -10.56 11.65 22.61
N ASP A 222 -10.15 10.99 21.53
CA ASP A 222 -9.69 11.66 20.29
C ASP A 222 -10.79 12.55 19.67
N SER A 223 -12.07 12.31 20.00
CA SER A 223 -13.22 13.08 19.48
C SER A 223 -13.48 14.40 20.21
N ALA A 224 -12.88 14.63 21.39
CA ALA A 224 -13.31 15.67 22.33
C ALA A 224 -12.22 16.69 22.71
N SER A 225 -10.96 16.45 22.32
CA SER A 225 -9.79 17.14 22.88
C SER A 225 -9.48 18.53 22.28
N GLN A 226 -10.51 19.35 22.04
CA GLN A 226 -10.37 20.79 21.74
C GLN A 226 -11.40 21.70 22.45
N THR A 227 -11.93 21.33 23.63
CA THR A 227 -12.58 22.32 24.53
C THR A 227 -12.37 22.03 26.02
N GLN A 228 -12.10 23.06 26.81
CA GLN A 228 -12.24 23.12 28.28
C GLN A 228 -13.70 23.48 28.65
N GLU A 229 -14.29 23.20 29.81
CA GLU A 229 -13.89 22.57 31.08
C GLU A 229 -15.16 21.88 31.72
N PRO A 230 -15.13 21.23 32.90
CA PRO A 230 -16.13 20.20 33.28
C PRO A 230 -17.38 20.67 34.07
N GLU A 231 -18.44 19.84 34.09
CA GLU A 231 -19.06 19.35 35.35
C GLU A 231 -20.10 18.21 35.20
N LYS A 232 -20.14 17.32 36.22
CA LYS A 232 -21.27 16.54 36.77
C LYS A 232 -21.99 15.43 35.96
N GLU A 233 -21.64 14.19 36.32
CA GLU A 233 -22.54 13.02 36.44
C GLU A 233 -23.29 13.00 37.80
N PRO A 234 -24.22 12.06 38.07
CA PRO A 234 -25.07 11.28 37.16
C PRO A 234 -26.57 11.26 37.59
N ALA A 235 -27.43 10.62 36.80
CA ALA A 235 -28.75 10.16 37.25
C ALA A 235 -29.08 8.77 36.68
N MET A 236 -29.22 7.76 37.56
CA MET A 236 -29.72 6.43 37.21
C MET A 236 -31.22 6.45 36.88
N PHE A 237 -31.70 5.53 36.05
CA PHE A 237 -32.89 4.70 36.37
C PHE A 237 -32.87 3.38 35.57
N HIS A 238 -33.80 2.46 35.90
CA HIS A 238 -33.66 1.01 35.67
C HIS A 238 -34.24 0.45 34.36
N SER A 239 -33.66 -0.68 33.92
CA SER A 239 -34.23 -1.62 32.95
C SER A 239 -35.39 -2.46 33.51
N PRO A 240 -36.29 -2.96 32.65
CA PRO A 240 -37.09 -4.17 32.89
C PRO A 240 -36.72 -5.35 31.95
N ASP A 241 -37.11 -6.57 32.31
CA ASP A 241 -36.57 -7.83 31.76
C ASP A 241 -37.32 -8.47 30.56
N ILE A 242 -36.51 -9.06 29.66
CA ILE A 242 -36.60 -10.41 29.05
C ILE A 242 -37.98 -10.97 28.62
N ASN A 243 -38.10 -11.40 27.35
CA ASN A 243 -38.68 -12.73 27.01
C ASN A 243 -38.33 -13.25 25.58
N LYS A 244 -37.24 -14.04 25.51
CA LYS A 244 -36.99 -15.28 24.74
C LYS A 244 -37.57 -15.54 23.32
N GLU A 245 -36.61 -15.68 22.38
CA GLU A 245 -36.41 -16.83 21.47
C GLU A 245 -37.40 -17.09 20.29
N PRO A 246 -36.97 -17.80 19.22
CA PRO A 246 -35.68 -18.48 19.01
C PRO A 246 -34.75 -17.81 17.99
N GLU A 247 -33.45 -17.85 18.27
CA GLU A 247 -32.39 -17.50 17.31
C GLU A 247 -31.93 -18.74 16.53
N THR A 248 -31.89 -18.65 15.19
CA THR A 248 -31.01 -19.50 14.38
C THR A 248 -29.63 -18.83 14.31
N THR A 249 -28.79 -19.09 15.31
CA THR A 249 -27.44 -18.54 15.38
C THR A 249 -26.57 -19.02 14.22
N ALA A 250 -25.80 -18.12 13.61
CA ALA A 250 -24.72 -18.51 12.71
C ALA A 250 -23.60 -19.18 13.52
N GLU A 251 -23.06 -20.29 13.02
CA GLU A 251 -22.02 -21.05 13.75
C GLU A 251 -20.78 -20.20 13.98
N CYS A 252 -20.50 -19.87 15.24
CA CYS A 252 -19.28 -19.17 15.62
C CYS A 252 -18.09 -20.16 15.63
N ILE A 253 -16.90 -19.64 15.33
CA ILE A 253 -15.66 -20.32 15.69
C ILE A 253 -15.48 -20.11 17.20
N ASP A 254 -15.41 -21.20 17.96
CA ASP A 254 -15.30 -21.15 19.41
C ASP A 254 -13.94 -20.55 19.81
N GLY A 255 -13.90 -19.91 20.98
CA GLY A 255 -12.66 -19.34 21.50
C GLY A 255 -11.59 -20.41 21.78
N LEU A 256 -10.39 -19.97 22.14
CA LEU A 256 -9.24 -20.82 22.53
C LEU A 256 -9.46 -21.70 23.79
N LEU A 257 -10.69 -21.90 24.23
CA LEU A 257 -11.08 -22.34 25.57
C LEU A 257 -12.21 -23.36 25.50
N ALA A 258 -11.88 -24.64 25.57
CA ALA A 258 -12.80 -25.60 26.15
C ALA A 258 -12.94 -25.28 27.65
N SER A 259 -14.17 -25.27 28.17
CA SER A 259 -14.39 -25.23 29.63
C SER A 259 -13.76 -26.46 30.28
N PRO A 260 -13.16 -26.35 31.49
CA PRO A 260 -12.61 -27.52 32.17
C PRO A 260 -13.72 -28.53 32.43
N PRO A 261 -13.54 -29.83 32.11
CA PRO A 261 -14.60 -30.82 32.23
C PRO A 261 -15.00 -30.99 33.70
N SER A 262 -16.27 -30.74 34.00
CA SER A 262 -16.86 -30.97 35.32
C SER A 262 -16.81 -32.45 35.66
N VAL A 263 -16.06 -32.80 36.71
CA VAL A 263 -15.74 -34.19 37.08
C VAL A 263 -16.99 -34.99 37.51
N PRO A 264 -17.35 -36.08 36.80
CA PRO A 264 -18.28 -37.08 37.30
C PRO A 264 -17.50 -38.17 38.05
N LEU A 265 -17.97 -38.59 39.24
CA LEU A 265 -17.27 -39.60 40.04
C LEU A 265 -17.61 -41.04 39.61
N SER A 266 -16.54 -41.85 39.45
CA SER A 266 -16.51 -43.32 39.59
C SER A 266 -17.24 -44.20 38.54
N GLY A 267 -16.72 -45.42 38.33
CA GLY A 267 -17.39 -46.46 37.52
C GLY A 267 -16.47 -47.28 36.61
N ARG A 268 -16.15 -48.53 37.02
CA ARG A 268 -15.53 -49.60 36.19
C ARG A 268 -16.55 -50.76 36.04
N PRO A 269 -16.37 -51.73 35.13
CA PRO A 269 -15.93 -51.64 33.72
C PRO A 269 -16.69 -52.61 32.75
N ALA A 270 -16.28 -52.61 31.48
CA ALA A 270 -16.26 -53.76 30.53
C ALA A 270 -17.57 -54.36 29.94
N LYS A 271 -17.62 -54.44 28.59
CA LYS A 271 -17.54 -55.71 27.83
C LYS A 271 -17.34 -55.53 26.31
N LYS A 272 -16.75 -56.55 25.67
CA LYS A 272 -16.65 -56.90 24.23
C LYS A 272 -17.35 -58.28 24.08
N PRO A 273 -17.47 -58.96 22.90
CA PRO A 273 -17.24 -58.65 21.46
C PRO A 273 -18.53 -59.00 20.64
N PRO A 274 -18.60 -59.70 19.46
CA PRO A 274 -17.65 -60.00 18.34
C PRO A 274 -18.18 -59.75 16.89
N ALA A 275 -17.39 -60.17 15.89
CA ALA A 275 -17.46 -59.87 14.46
C ALA A 275 -18.09 -60.95 13.53
N ALA A 276 -18.33 -60.59 12.25
CA ALA A 276 -18.26 -61.42 11.01
C ALA A 276 -18.34 -60.50 9.76
N GLY A 277 -17.81 -60.79 8.55
CA GLY A 277 -16.82 -61.81 8.13
C GLY A 277 -16.72 -62.01 6.58
N LEU A 278 -15.51 -62.33 6.07
CA LEU A 278 -15.17 -62.95 4.74
C LEU A 278 -15.34 -62.12 3.43
N LYS A 279 -14.35 -61.95 2.51
CA LYS A 279 -13.65 -62.85 1.51
C LYS A 279 -14.36 -62.92 0.13
N THR A 280 -13.75 -63.07 -1.07
CA THR A 280 -12.38 -63.42 -1.58
C THR A 280 -12.22 -62.92 -3.06
N ALA A 281 -11.03 -62.49 -3.56
CA ALA A 281 -10.03 -63.22 -4.42
C ALA A 281 -10.50 -63.68 -5.84
N ASP A 282 -9.70 -63.88 -6.92
CA ASP A 282 -8.30 -63.56 -7.37
C ASP A 282 -8.14 -64.06 -8.85
N ALA A 283 -7.10 -63.84 -9.69
CA ALA A 283 -6.04 -62.81 -9.88
C ALA A 283 -5.22 -63.10 -11.18
N GLY A 284 -4.46 -62.12 -11.73
CA GLY A 284 -3.39 -62.30 -12.75
C GLY A 284 -3.70 -61.91 -14.22
N HIS A 285 -2.73 -61.64 -15.12
CA HIS A 285 -1.26 -61.48 -14.94
C HIS A 285 -0.56 -60.85 -16.20
N HIS A 286 0.76 -60.56 -16.09
CA HIS A 286 1.79 -60.24 -17.13
C HIS A 286 2.32 -58.80 -17.35
N SER A 287 3.65 -58.74 -17.55
CA SER A 287 4.54 -57.66 -18.02
C SER A 287 5.80 -58.36 -18.64
N PRO A 288 6.63 -57.77 -19.53
CA PRO A 288 7.59 -56.70 -19.17
C PRO A 288 7.93 -55.68 -20.31
N GLY A 289 8.91 -54.79 -20.08
CA GLY A 289 9.68 -54.05 -21.13
C GLY A 289 11.14 -54.53 -21.17
N PRO A 290 12.18 -53.73 -21.55
CA PRO A 290 12.25 -52.38 -22.18
C PRO A 290 13.16 -52.36 -23.46
N VAL A 291 13.60 -51.18 -23.97
CA VAL A 291 14.91 -50.90 -24.66
C VAL A 291 15.02 -49.43 -25.16
N VAL A 292 16.25 -48.89 -25.28
CA VAL A 292 16.65 -47.56 -25.85
C VAL A 292 18.00 -47.73 -26.60
N PRO A 293 18.20 -47.15 -27.81
CA PRO A 293 19.26 -46.12 -28.06
C PRO A 293 18.95 -45.12 -29.23
N ASP A 294 19.84 -44.24 -29.73
CA ASP A 294 20.67 -43.14 -29.15
C ASP A 294 21.33 -42.27 -30.28
N SER A 295 21.73 -41.01 -30.00
CA SER A 295 22.64 -40.08 -30.78
C SER A 295 22.18 -39.56 -32.18
N GLU A 296 22.73 -38.51 -32.86
CA GLU A 296 23.90 -37.57 -32.77
C GLU A 296 23.40 -36.12 -33.17
N GLU A 297 23.76 -34.97 -32.56
CA GLU A 297 24.96 -34.06 -32.60
C GLU A 297 25.08 -32.98 -33.75
N HIS A 298 25.70 -31.82 -33.42
CA HIS A 298 26.23 -30.69 -34.26
C HIS A 298 25.27 -29.80 -35.12
N GLU A 299 25.57 -28.54 -35.52
CA GLU A 299 26.36 -27.40 -34.94
C GLU A 299 25.98 -26.06 -35.67
N CYS A 300 26.62 -24.93 -35.34
CA CYS A 300 26.28 -23.55 -35.76
C CYS A 300 26.89 -23.09 -37.10
N THR A 301 26.25 -22.13 -37.79
CA THR A 301 26.95 -20.99 -38.47
C THR A 301 26.01 -19.84 -38.90
N GLU A 302 26.40 -18.60 -38.59
CA GLU A 302 26.21 -17.38 -39.43
C GLU A 302 27.36 -17.32 -40.47
N PRO A 303 27.44 -16.40 -41.48
CA PRO A 303 26.77 -15.11 -41.70
C PRO A 303 26.10 -15.04 -43.12
N SER A 304 25.91 -13.94 -43.88
CA SER A 304 26.43 -12.56 -43.85
C SER A 304 25.58 -11.55 -44.65
N GLN A 305 25.71 -10.28 -44.26
CA GLN A 305 25.80 -9.04 -45.07
C GLN A 305 25.35 -9.05 -46.55
N ASP A 306 24.57 -8.04 -46.93
CA ASP A 306 25.07 -6.99 -47.83
C ASP A 306 24.33 -5.65 -47.58
N ALA A 307 24.82 -4.54 -48.14
CA ALA A 307 24.50 -3.17 -47.72
C ALA A 307 23.82 -2.28 -48.78
N ASP A 308 23.38 -1.10 -48.33
CA ASP A 308 23.12 0.16 -49.06
C ASP A 308 22.50 0.11 -50.48
N ASP A 309 21.31 0.73 -50.62
CA ASP A 309 21.31 2.05 -51.28
C ASP A 309 20.04 2.88 -50.99
N SER A 310 20.15 4.20 -51.16
CA SER A 310 19.05 5.17 -51.17
C SER A 310 19.54 6.42 -51.92
N PRO A 311 18.78 7.00 -52.86
CA PRO A 311 17.91 8.13 -52.45
C PRO A 311 16.71 8.49 -53.37
N SER A 312 15.95 9.50 -52.91
CA SER A 312 15.27 10.57 -53.69
C SER A 312 13.73 10.56 -53.74
N ALA A 313 13.12 11.69 -53.38
CA ALA A 313 11.72 12.06 -53.64
C ALA A 313 11.64 13.09 -54.80
N PRO A 314 10.49 13.17 -55.50
CA PRO A 314 9.55 14.30 -55.32
C PRO A 314 8.05 13.88 -55.43
N SER A 315 7.04 14.68 -55.07
CA SER A 315 6.92 15.94 -54.29
C SER A 315 5.44 16.22 -53.95
N ASP A 316 5.19 17.12 -52.99
CA ASP A 316 4.01 17.97 -52.76
C ASP A 316 2.61 17.56 -53.30
N ASP A 317 1.69 17.28 -52.36
CA ASP A 317 0.43 18.02 -52.26
C ASP A 317 -0.18 17.88 -50.84
N ILE A 318 -0.63 18.97 -50.21
CA ILE A 318 -1.13 18.98 -48.81
C ILE A 318 -2.58 19.51 -48.72
N PRO A 319 -3.50 18.73 -48.15
CA PRO A 319 -4.72 19.24 -47.53
C PRO A 319 -4.68 19.04 -46.00
N SER A 320 -4.43 20.15 -45.27
CA SER A 320 -4.74 20.38 -43.85
C SER A 320 -4.62 19.18 -42.88
N ALA A 321 -3.44 19.00 -42.28
CA ALA A 321 -3.29 18.10 -41.13
C ALA A 321 -4.24 18.49 -39.98
N GLY A 322 -4.92 17.50 -39.40
CA GLY A 322 -5.53 17.64 -38.08
C GLY A 322 -4.46 17.71 -36.99
N SER A 323 -4.88 17.96 -35.75
CA SER A 323 -4.00 18.03 -34.57
C SER A 323 -2.99 16.88 -34.56
N PRO A 324 -1.68 17.14 -34.34
CA PRO A 324 -0.71 16.06 -34.26
C PRO A 324 -1.09 15.12 -33.11
N ALA A 325 -1.06 13.81 -33.38
CA ALA A 325 -1.03 12.84 -32.31
C ALA A 325 0.23 13.13 -31.46
N GLN A 326 0.09 13.18 -30.14
CA GLN A 326 1.25 13.21 -29.26
C GLN A 326 2.05 11.92 -29.50
N GLU A 327 3.33 12.06 -29.83
CA GLU A 327 4.24 10.92 -29.88
C GLU A 327 4.32 10.33 -28.46
N GLU A 328 3.96 9.06 -28.30
CA GLU A 328 4.11 8.32 -27.04
C GLU A 328 5.60 8.02 -26.81
N GLY A 329 6.35 9.05 -26.42
CA GLY A 329 7.73 8.93 -25.93
C GLY A 329 7.78 8.62 -24.44
N LEU A 330 8.96 8.19 -23.97
CA LEU A 330 9.28 7.44 -22.74
C LEU A 330 8.71 7.91 -21.38
N PHE A 331 7.94 9.01 -21.34
CA PHE A 331 7.40 9.65 -20.16
C PHE A 331 5.90 9.83 -20.28
N LEU A 332 5.20 9.78 -19.15
CA LEU A 332 3.88 10.41 -19.11
C LEU A 332 4.09 11.91 -19.33
N PRO A 333 3.40 12.55 -20.30
CA PRO A 333 3.58 13.98 -20.58
C PRO A 333 3.37 14.79 -19.31
N VAL A 334 4.18 15.82 -19.04
CA VAL A 334 4.09 16.58 -17.78
C VAL A 334 2.73 17.27 -17.55
N VAL A 335 1.93 17.38 -18.61
CA VAL A 335 0.67 18.11 -18.67
C VAL A 335 -0.50 17.12 -18.82
N PHE A 336 -1.58 17.34 -18.08
CA PHE A 336 -2.81 16.56 -18.10
C PHE A 336 -4.02 17.49 -18.29
N SER A 337 -4.96 17.15 -19.18
CA SER A 337 -6.24 17.85 -19.29
C SER A 337 -7.36 17.01 -18.68
N VAL A 338 -8.28 17.65 -17.95
CA VAL A 338 -9.48 16.98 -17.41
C VAL A 338 -10.35 16.40 -18.54
N HIS A 339 -10.32 17.00 -19.73
CA HIS A 339 -11.03 16.52 -20.92
C HIS A 339 -10.61 15.10 -21.36
N ASP A 340 -9.37 14.67 -21.05
CA ASP A 340 -8.90 13.29 -21.29
C ASP A 340 -9.74 12.26 -20.53
N SER A 341 -10.30 12.64 -19.38
CA SER A 341 -11.07 11.74 -18.50
C SER A 341 -12.52 11.56 -18.95
N GLU A 342 -13.13 12.58 -19.58
CA GLU A 342 -14.57 12.65 -19.85
C GLU A 342 -15.09 11.46 -20.68
N ARG A 343 -14.27 10.99 -21.62
CA ARG A 343 -14.64 9.94 -22.59
C ARG A 343 -14.31 8.52 -22.12
N THR A 344 -13.73 8.38 -20.93
CA THR A 344 -13.19 7.10 -20.44
C THR A 344 -14.23 6.21 -19.75
N GLY A 345 -15.32 6.80 -19.26
CA GLY A 345 -16.33 6.10 -18.48
C GLY A 345 -15.93 5.74 -17.04
N PHE A 346 -14.69 6.04 -16.62
CA PHE A 346 -14.26 5.89 -15.23
C PHE A 346 -14.72 7.08 -14.38
N PRO A 347 -15.09 6.90 -13.10
CA PRO A 347 -15.40 8.02 -12.23
C PRO A 347 -14.16 8.89 -12.01
N PHE A 348 -14.30 10.18 -12.31
CA PHE A 348 -13.29 11.21 -12.12
C PHE A 348 -13.84 12.29 -11.18
N HIS A 349 -13.03 12.70 -10.20
CA HIS A 349 -13.42 13.63 -9.15
C HIS A 349 -12.39 14.77 -9.03
N ALA A 350 -12.66 15.89 -9.68
CA ALA A 350 -11.99 17.15 -9.36
C ALA A 350 -12.46 17.67 -7.99
N ILE A 351 -11.54 18.17 -7.17
CA ILE A 351 -11.82 18.64 -5.80
C ILE A 351 -11.93 20.16 -5.79
N GLU A 352 -13.16 20.69 -5.68
CA GLU A 352 -13.46 22.13 -5.69
C GLU A 352 -13.40 22.76 -4.28
N GLU A 353 -12.40 22.37 -3.48
CA GLU A 353 -12.13 22.82 -2.10
C GLU A 353 -13.32 22.85 -1.10
N ASN A 354 -14.41 22.15 -1.38
CA ASN A 354 -15.57 22.10 -0.49
C ASN A 354 -15.50 20.88 0.47
N PRO A 355 -16.14 20.95 1.66
CA PRO A 355 -16.03 19.89 2.67
C PRO A 355 -16.55 18.51 2.23
N ALA A 356 -17.48 18.43 1.28
CA ALA A 356 -18.01 17.16 0.79
C ALA A 356 -17.00 16.43 -0.11
N ASP A 357 -16.28 17.19 -0.95
CA ASP A 357 -15.23 16.63 -1.80
C ASP A 357 -13.99 16.22 -0.99
N PHE A 358 -13.62 16.97 0.05
CA PHE A 358 -12.56 16.53 0.98
C PHE A 358 -12.96 15.28 1.77
N GLN A 359 -14.20 15.17 2.24
CA GLN A 359 -14.71 13.94 2.88
C GLN A 359 -14.71 12.75 1.90
N LEU A 360 -15.05 12.97 0.64
CA LEU A 360 -14.94 11.96 -0.42
C LEU A 360 -13.48 11.52 -0.64
N LEU A 361 -12.55 12.48 -0.71
CA LEU A 361 -11.12 12.23 -0.86
C LEU A 361 -10.57 11.45 0.34
N GLU A 362 -10.92 11.83 1.58
CA GLU A 362 -10.55 11.09 2.79
C GLU A 362 -11.01 9.63 2.69
N TYR A 363 -12.28 9.40 2.34
CA TYR A 363 -12.82 8.05 2.18
C TYR A 363 -12.07 7.26 1.10
N PHE A 364 -11.85 7.87 -0.08
CA PHE A 364 -11.10 7.24 -1.17
C PHE A 364 -9.68 6.85 -0.74
N LEU A 365 -8.96 7.73 -0.04
CA LEU A 365 -7.65 7.41 0.53
C LEU A 365 -7.75 6.25 1.53
N GLN A 366 -8.62 6.35 2.54
CA GLN A 366 -8.81 5.30 3.55
C GLN A 366 -9.09 3.91 2.95
N TYR A 367 -9.82 3.85 1.82
CA TYR A 367 -10.16 2.59 1.15
C TYR A 367 -9.06 1.98 0.27
N ASN A 368 -8.11 2.77 -0.21
CA ASN A 368 -7.15 2.35 -1.22
C ASN A 368 -5.71 2.38 -0.66
N PRO A 369 -5.27 1.35 0.08
CA PRO A 369 -3.93 1.32 0.65
C PRO A 369 -2.84 1.32 -0.43
N LEU A 370 -3.10 0.72 -1.58
CA LEU A 370 -2.28 0.86 -2.78
C LEU A 370 -2.89 1.95 -3.65
N LEU A 371 -2.20 3.09 -3.76
CA LEU A 371 -2.69 4.28 -4.43
C LEU A 371 -1.73 4.67 -5.57
N GLY A 372 -2.24 4.73 -6.81
CA GLY A 372 -1.55 5.41 -7.89
C GLY A 372 -1.58 6.92 -7.69
N ILE A 373 -0.46 7.60 -7.83
CA ILE A 373 -0.34 9.06 -7.66
C ILE A 373 0.72 9.64 -8.59
N GLU A 374 0.37 10.73 -9.28
CA GLU A 374 1.27 11.56 -10.09
C GLU A 374 1.09 13.04 -9.75
N ILE A 375 2.17 13.81 -9.87
CA ILE A 375 2.16 15.28 -9.69
C ILE A 375 2.30 15.92 -11.06
N VAL A 376 1.17 16.37 -11.59
CA VAL A 376 0.98 16.80 -12.98
C VAL A 376 0.77 18.30 -13.05
N LYS A 377 0.91 18.89 -14.24
CA LYS A 377 0.49 20.25 -14.53
C LYS A 377 -0.87 20.22 -15.24
N ASP A 378 -1.81 21.05 -14.82
CA ASP A 378 -3.08 21.25 -15.51
C ASP A 378 -2.85 21.87 -16.92
N ALA A 379 -3.57 21.39 -17.93
CA ALA A 379 -3.41 21.83 -19.32
C ALA A 379 -3.96 23.23 -19.61
N ASP A 380 -5.02 23.62 -18.92
CA ASP A 380 -5.89 24.74 -19.28
C ASP A 380 -5.54 26.01 -18.48
N ASN A 381 -5.18 25.84 -17.22
CA ASN A 381 -4.80 26.92 -16.29
C ASN A 381 -3.34 26.82 -15.80
N GLY A 382 -2.69 25.65 -15.92
CA GLY A 382 -1.28 25.48 -15.58
C GLY A 382 -0.95 25.34 -14.09
N THR A 383 -1.93 25.14 -13.22
CA THR A 383 -1.73 24.79 -11.80
C THR A 383 -1.03 23.45 -11.64
N ILE A 384 -0.50 23.18 -10.43
CA ILE A 384 0.09 21.89 -10.09
C ILE A 384 -0.96 21.06 -9.34
N MET A 385 -1.22 19.87 -9.84
CA MET A 385 -2.32 19.01 -9.40
C MET A 385 -1.79 17.63 -9.01
N ALA A 386 -2.29 17.08 -7.91
CA ALA A 386 -2.13 15.67 -7.57
C ALA A 386 -3.23 14.87 -8.28
N LEU A 387 -2.84 14.12 -9.32
CA LEU A 387 -3.70 13.14 -9.97
C LEU A 387 -3.54 11.81 -9.23
N LEU A 388 -4.64 11.26 -8.74
CA LEU A 388 -4.68 9.99 -7.99
C LEU A 388 -5.52 8.97 -8.76
N CYS A 389 -5.17 7.68 -8.69
CA CYS A 389 -5.96 6.58 -9.22
C CYS A 389 -5.91 5.36 -8.29
N ALA A 390 -7.07 4.82 -7.95
CA ALA A 390 -7.20 3.49 -7.36
C ALA A 390 -8.61 2.93 -7.56
N SER A 391 -8.78 1.61 -7.56
CA SER A 391 -10.08 0.94 -7.77
C SER A 391 -10.88 1.47 -8.99
N ASN A 392 -10.16 1.76 -10.08
CA ASN A 392 -10.65 2.39 -11.32
C ASN A 392 -11.40 3.72 -11.13
N GLN A 393 -10.99 4.51 -10.12
CA GLN A 393 -11.53 5.82 -9.81
C GLN A 393 -10.39 6.84 -9.72
N PHE A 394 -10.59 8.02 -10.29
CA PHE A 394 -9.62 9.10 -10.37
C PHE A 394 -10.02 10.27 -9.47
N PHE A 395 -9.03 10.87 -8.81
CA PHE A 395 -9.18 12.09 -8.03
C PHE A 395 -8.15 13.12 -8.50
N TYR A 396 -8.56 14.38 -8.64
CA TYR A 396 -7.75 15.46 -9.16
C TYR A 396 -7.79 16.63 -8.19
N VAL A 397 -6.67 16.86 -7.51
CA VAL A 397 -6.63 17.64 -6.27
C VAL A 397 -5.59 18.76 -6.40
N PRO A 398 -5.92 20.03 -6.07
CA PRO A 398 -4.92 21.10 -6.05
C PRO A 398 -3.76 20.78 -5.09
N ALA A 399 -2.52 20.89 -5.57
CA ALA A 399 -1.33 20.50 -4.81
C ALA A 399 -0.91 21.53 -3.74
N ASP A 400 -1.58 22.67 -3.70
CA ASP A 400 -1.49 23.77 -2.74
C ASP A 400 -2.65 23.80 -1.73
N SER A 401 -3.68 22.95 -1.90
CA SER A 401 -4.84 22.87 -1.00
C SER A 401 -4.45 22.34 0.39
N GLU A 402 -4.54 23.21 1.41
CA GLU A 402 -4.12 22.88 2.79
C GLU A 402 -4.88 21.67 3.37
N HIS A 403 -6.20 21.58 3.14
CA HIS A 403 -7.03 20.46 3.60
C HIS A 403 -6.65 19.14 2.93
N ALA A 404 -6.36 19.14 1.62
CA ALA A 404 -5.86 17.96 0.93
C ALA A 404 -4.48 17.54 1.47
N ILE A 405 -3.60 18.52 1.72
CA ILE A 405 -2.28 18.29 2.30
C ILE A 405 -2.38 17.65 3.69
N GLU A 406 -3.30 18.08 4.56
CA GLU A 406 -3.54 17.45 5.87
C GLU A 406 -4.02 16.00 5.74
N LEU A 407 -4.96 15.72 4.83
CA LEU A 407 -5.40 14.36 4.52
C LEU A 407 -4.22 13.50 4.00
N PHE A 408 -3.33 14.05 3.17
CA PHE A 408 -2.13 13.35 2.71
C PHE A 408 -1.10 13.13 3.83
N ARG A 409 -0.92 14.08 4.77
CA ARG A 409 -0.07 13.89 5.97
C ARG A 409 -0.56 12.72 6.83
N ALA A 410 -1.87 12.69 7.12
CA ALA A 410 -2.50 11.61 7.87
C ALA A 410 -2.41 10.26 7.13
N PHE A 411 -2.67 10.25 5.83
CA PHE A 411 -2.78 9.01 5.05
C PHE A 411 -1.42 8.41 4.64
N PHE A 412 -0.46 9.22 4.17
CA PHE A 412 0.88 8.75 3.76
C PHE A 412 1.85 8.54 4.93
N SER A 413 1.36 8.63 6.17
CA SER A 413 2.07 8.22 7.38
C SER A 413 2.69 6.81 7.28
N LYS A 414 3.69 6.54 8.14
CA LYS A 414 4.52 5.33 8.04
C LYS A 414 3.67 4.06 8.13
N SER A 415 3.66 3.24 7.07
CA SER A 415 2.80 2.06 6.99
C SER A 415 3.49 0.87 6.34
N SER A 416 3.37 -0.30 6.96
CA SER A 416 3.77 -1.57 6.35
C SER A 416 2.92 -1.91 5.11
N VAL A 417 1.66 -1.46 5.06
CA VAL A 417 0.66 -1.84 4.05
C VAL A 417 0.46 -0.77 2.97
N ARG A 418 0.36 0.52 3.33
CA ARG A 418 0.06 1.58 2.35
C ARG A 418 1.24 1.86 1.40
N ARG A 419 0.99 2.14 0.13
CA ARG A 419 1.99 2.52 -0.88
C ARG A 419 1.50 3.65 -1.77
N GLN A 420 2.40 4.59 -2.05
CA GLN A 420 2.22 5.63 -3.06
C GLN A 420 2.95 5.16 -4.32
N ILE A 421 2.21 4.75 -5.34
CA ILE A 421 2.74 4.11 -6.55
C ILE A 421 2.77 5.16 -7.66
N CYS A 422 3.93 5.36 -8.27
CA CYS A 422 4.13 6.31 -9.36
C CYS A 422 5.00 5.68 -10.46
N MET A 423 4.91 6.17 -11.68
CA MET A 423 5.89 5.85 -12.72
C MET A 423 7.22 6.51 -12.38
N ASP A 424 7.21 7.82 -12.10
CA ASP A 424 8.41 8.65 -11.89
C ASP A 424 8.35 9.43 -10.56
N PRO A 425 9.18 9.07 -9.56
CA PRO A 425 8.97 9.50 -8.18
C PRO A 425 9.48 10.91 -7.86
N TYR A 426 10.27 11.57 -8.72
CA TYR A 426 11.00 12.78 -8.35
C TYR A 426 10.06 13.98 -8.11
N ARG A 427 9.02 14.15 -8.93
CA ARG A 427 7.99 15.19 -8.74
C ARG A 427 7.19 14.95 -7.46
N LEU A 428 6.81 13.69 -7.22
CA LEU A 428 6.13 13.27 -6.00
C LEU A 428 7.00 13.52 -4.74
N TYR A 429 8.27 13.15 -4.75
CA TYR A 429 9.19 13.44 -3.64
C TYR A 429 9.36 14.95 -3.39
N CYS A 430 9.36 15.78 -4.43
CA CYS A 430 9.40 17.25 -4.29
C CYS A 430 8.13 17.78 -3.59
N PHE A 431 6.95 17.38 -4.06
CA PHE A 431 5.66 17.72 -3.45
C PHE A 431 5.58 17.25 -1.99
N LEU A 432 5.93 16.00 -1.72
CA LEU A 432 5.89 15.43 -0.38
C LEU A 432 6.84 16.15 0.58
N GLN A 433 8.05 16.54 0.14
CA GLN A 433 8.95 17.32 0.99
C GLN A 433 8.42 18.72 1.29
N LYS A 434 7.95 19.46 0.26
CA LYS A 434 7.47 20.85 0.43
C LYS A 434 6.35 20.97 1.46
N ASN A 435 5.54 19.93 1.58
CA ASN A 435 4.36 19.88 2.45
C ASN A 435 4.57 19.13 3.79
N ASP A 436 5.81 18.71 4.08
CA ASP A 436 6.23 17.82 5.18
C ASP A 436 5.40 16.52 5.31
N ILE A 437 5.17 15.87 4.17
CA ILE A 437 4.43 14.61 4.08
C ILE A 437 5.41 13.42 4.10
N CYS A 438 5.05 12.36 4.82
CA CYS A 438 5.86 11.16 4.96
C CYS A 438 6.06 10.40 3.64
N CYS A 439 7.24 10.55 3.04
CA CYS A 439 7.59 9.91 1.75
C CYS A 439 8.18 8.49 1.87
N GLN A 440 7.95 7.76 2.98
CA GLN A 440 8.62 6.46 3.20
C GLN A 440 8.01 5.30 2.41
N ASN A 441 6.77 5.42 1.92
CA ASN A 441 6.05 4.35 1.26
C ASN A 441 5.89 4.55 -0.27
N VAL A 442 6.69 5.46 -0.85
CA VAL A 442 6.73 5.70 -2.30
C VAL A 442 7.38 4.52 -3.03
N TYR A 443 6.75 4.03 -4.10
CA TYR A 443 7.23 2.95 -4.95
C TYR A 443 7.26 3.41 -6.41
N SER A 444 8.48 3.52 -6.95
CA SER A 444 8.72 3.83 -8.36
C SER A 444 8.60 2.58 -9.22
N LEU A 445 7.57 2.52 -10.08
CA LEU A 445 7.39 1.44 -11.05
C LEU A 445 8.55 1.38 -12.04
N ARG A 446 9.03 2.54 -12.51
CA ARG A 446 10.16 2.62 -13.45
C ARG A 446 11.46 2.14 -12.80
N SER A 447 11.76 2.56 -11.57
CA SER A 447 12.97 2.12 -10.85
C SER A 447 12.91 0.63 -10.48
N ALA A 448 11.72 0.06 -10.24
CA ALA A 448 11.53 -1.37 -10.03
C ALA A 448 11.67 -2.19 -11.33
N TYR A 449 11.01 -1.77 -12.41
CA TYR A 449 11.14 -2.39 -13.73
C TYR A 449 12.59 -2.39 -14.20
N ARG A 450 13.32 -1.27 -14.01
CA ARG A 450 14.74 -1.15 -14.31
C ARG A 450 15.57 -2.28 -13.70
N VAL A 451 15.44 -2.52 -12.40
CA VAL A 451 16.23 -3.54 -11.69
C VAL A 451 15.86 -4.95 -12.15
N MET A 452 14.58 -5.18 -12.41
CA MET A 452 14.07 -6.44 -12.95
C MET A 452 14.56 -6.70 -14.38
N SER A 453 14.67 -5.66 -15.23
CA SER A 453 15.20 -5.76 -16.61
C SER A 453 16.73 -5.86 -16.65
N GLU A 454 17.44 -5.06 -15.83
CA GLU A 454 18.90 -5.20 -15.58
C GLU A 454 19.22 -6.66 -15.15
N ALA A 455 18.42 -7.25 -14.24
CA ALA A 455 18.58 -8.64 -13.79
C ALA A 455 18.19 -9.71 -14.83
N LYS A 456 17.41 -9.37 -15.86
CA LYS A 456 17.09 -10.25 -17.01
C LYS A 456 18.13 -10.15 -18.14
N GLY A 457 19.22 -9.41 -17.95
CA GLY A 457 20.22 -9.16 -18.99
C GLY A 457 19.70 -8.26 -20.12
N ARG A 458 18.67 -7.45 -19.85
CA ARG A 458 18.04 -6.53 -20.80
C ARG A 458 18.29 -5.08 -20.36
N PRO A 459 19.50 -4.54 -20.59
CA PRO A 459 19.83 -3.15 -20.26
C PRO A 459 19.06 -2.20 -21.18
N GLY A 460 17.98 -1.64 -20.64
CA GLY A 460 17.07 -0.80 -21.38
C GLY A 460 15.84 -0.48 -20.52
N MET A 461 15.08 0.50 -20.97
CA MET A 461 13.81 0.92 -20.36
C MET A 461 12.79 1.01 -21.48
N LYS A 462 11.50 0.93 -21.13
CA LYS A 462 10.41 0.93 -22.09
C LYS A 462 9.41 2.04 -21.81
N GLU A 463 8.58 2.32 -22.79
CA GLU A 463 7.38 3.13 -22.65
C GLU A 463 6.48 2.62 -21.52
N PRO A 464 5.71 3.51 -20.85
CA PRO A 464 4.65 3.09 -19.93
C PRO A 464 3.72 2.04 -20.54
N VAL A 465 3.29 2.22 -21.80
CA VAL A 465 2.43 1.27 -22.52
C VAL A 465 3.09 -0.09 -22.72
N ASP A 466 4.39 -0.15 -23.02
CA ASP A 466 5.12 -1.41 -23.19
C ASP A 466 5.50 -2.08 -21.87
N MET A 467 5.74 -1.31 -20.80
CA MET A 467 5.87 -1.85 -19.45
C MET A 467 4.55 -2.51 -19.01
N ILE A 468 3.41 -1.91 -19.35
CA ILE A 468 2.07 -2.47 -19.09
C ILE A 468 1.84 -3.74 -19.93
N ARG A 469 2.17 -3.71 -21.23
CA ARG A 469 2.10 -4.86 -22.13
C ARG A 469 2.91 -6.05 -21.61
N GLU A 470 4.16 -5.82 -21.16
CA GLU A 470 5.02 -6.88 -20.62
C GLU A 470 4.58 -7.38 -19.23
N LEU A 471 4.23 -6.47 -18.30
CA LEU A 471 3.96 -6.85 -16.91
C LEU A 471 2.54 -7.37 -16.66
N VAL A 472 1.54 -6.84 -17.38
CA VAL A 472 0.11 -7.09 -17.09
C VAL A 472 -0.71 -7.54 -18.31
N SER A 473 -0.07 -7.67 -19.48
CA SER A 473 -0.70 -8.12 -20.73
C SER A 473 -1.94 -7.31 -21.11
N LYS A 474 -1.76 -5.98 -21.17
CA LYS A 474 -2.77 -5.02 -21.60
C LYS A 474 -2.23 -4.08 -22.67
N ASP A 475 -3.11 -3.75 -23.62
CA ASP A 475 -2.90 -2.79 -24.70
C ASP A 475 -3.93 -1.66 -24.57
N ASN A 476 -3.59 -0.47 -25.06
CA ASN A 476 -4.46 0.71 -25.04
C ASN A 476 -5.54 0.66 -26.14
N ILE A 477 -6.34 -0.41 -26.16
CA ILE A 477 -7.34 -0.72 -27.20
C ILE A 477 -8.41 0.39 -27.33
N TYR A 478 -8.62 1.16 -26.27
CA TYR A 478 -9.60 2.25 -26.21
C TYR A 478 -9.00 3.65 -26.46
N SER A 479 -7.69 3.73 -26.76
CA SER A 479 -6.98 4.99 -27.00
C SER A 479 -7.18 6.04 -25.90
N TYR A 480 -7.14 5.62 -24.63
CA TYR A 480 -7.12 6.54 -23.49
C TYR A 480 -5.80 7.33 -23.47
N SER A 481 -5.77 8.53 -22.87
CA SER A 481 -4.51 9.27 -22.76
C SER A 481 -3.47 8.51 -21.92
N PRO A 482 -2.15 8.72 -22.13
CA PRO A 482 -1.11 7.92 -21.48
C PRO A 482 -1.23 7.88 -19.95
N TYR A 483 -1.64 8.98 -19.32
CA TYR A 483 -1.93 9.05 -17.88
C TYR A 483 -3.06 8.11 -17.46
N ILE A 484 -4.22 8.21 -18.10
CA ILE A 484 -5.39 7.38 -17.77
C ILE A 484 -5.06 5.90 -17.96
N PHE A 485 -4.52 5.52 -19.12
CA PHE A 485 -4.16 4.13 -19.42
C PHE A 485 -3.16 3.58 -18.40
N SER A 486 -2.12 4.35 -18.07
CA SER A 486 -1.05 3.88 -17.19
C SER A 486 -1.49 3.79 -15.74
N MET A 487 -2.16 4.82 -15.21
CA MET A 487 -2.57 4.86 -13.80
C MET A 487 -3.63 3.81 -13.46
N LEU A 488 -4.47 3.37 -14.41
CA LEU A 488 -5.35 2.20 -14.24
C LEU A 488 -4.59 0.89 -14.01
N HIS A 489 -3.31 0.83 -14.38
CA HIS A 489 -2.49 -0.37 -14.31
C HIS A 489 -1.38 -0.31 -13.24
N TYR A 490 -1.12 0.86 -12.64
CA TYR A 490 -0.10 1.06 -11.60
C TYR A 490 -0.16 0.03 -10.45
N VAL A 491 -1.33 -0.19 -9.86
CA VAL A 491 -1.49 -1.15 -8.76
C VAL A 491 -1.13 -2.57 -9.21
N ARG A 492 -1.52 -2.97 -10.42
CA ARG A 492 -1.24 -4.30 -10.97
C ARG A 492 0.23 -4.47 -11.38
N MET A 493 0.87 -3.42 -11.89
CA MET A 493 2.32 -3.39 -12.15
C MET A 493 3.11 -3.48 -10.83
N TYR A 494 2.67 -2.78 -9.78
CA TYR A 494 3.25 -2.89 -8.45
C TYR A 494 3.12 -4.32 -7.88
N GLU A 495 1.94 -4.94 -7.99
CA GLU A 495 1.75 -6.34 -7.56
C GLU A 495 2.76 -7.27 -8.25
N VAL A 496 2.83 -7.22 -9.59
CA VAL A 496 3.72 -8.07 -10.39
C VAL A 496 5.20 -7.80 -10.09
N LEU A 497 5.62 -6.53 -9.98
CA LEU A 497 7.02 -6.17 -9.71
C LEU A 497 7.44 -6.47 -8.27
N SER A 498 6.56 -6.26 -7.28
CA SER A 498 6.86 -6.53 -5.87
C SER A 498 6.84 -8.01 -5.51
N SER A 499 6.14 -8.85 -6.27
CA SER A 499 6.16 -10.32 -6.11
C SER A 499 7.10 -11.07 -7.06
N HIS A 500 7.84 -10.38 -7.95
CA HIS A 500 8.72 -11.05 -8.91
C HIS A 500 9.97 -11.63 -8.23
N ASP A 501 10.27 -12.91 -8.41
CA ASP A 501 11.40 -13.61 -7.77
C ASP A 501 12.74 -12.84 -7.84
N LEU A 502 13.06 -12.24 -9.00
CA LEU A 502 14.27 -11.43 -9.18
C LEU A 502 14.32 -10.21 -8.26
N MET A 503 13.18 -9.58 -7.95
CA MET A 503 13.10 -8.44 -7.03
C MET A 503 13.17 -8.86 -5.56
N LEU A 504 12.89 -10.12 -5.25
CA LEU A 504 13.06 -10.71 -3.92
C LEU A 504 14.52 -11.12 -3.63
N MET A 505 15.38 -11.21 -4.66
CA MET A 505 16.79 -11.54 -4.48
C MET A 505 17.56 -10.40 -3.79
N PRO A 506 18.46 -10.68 -2.81
CA PRO A 506 19.15 -9.65 -2.04
C PRO A 506 19.95 -8.60 -2.85
N PRO A 507 20.67 -8.93 -3.95
CA PRO A 507 21.39 -7.93 -4.74
C PRO A 507 20.45 -6.94 -5.44
N GLN A 508 19.37 -7.44 -6.04
CA GLN A 508 18.34 -6.66 -6.72
C GLN A 508 17.54 -5.82 -5.73
N MET A 509 17.12 -6.40 -4.59
CA MET A 509 16.49 -5.65 -3.51
C MET A 509 17.42 -4.54 -2.99
N LYS A 510 18.74 -4.78 -2.87
CA LYS A 510 19.71 -3.72 -2.51
C LYS A 510 19.77 -2.64 -3.59
N ARG A 511 19.89 -3.01 -4.86
CA ARG A 511 19.95 -2.10 -6.02
C ARG A 511 18.71 -1.20 -6.08
N PHE A 512 17.51 -1.76 -5.96
CA PHE A 512 16.25 -1.01 -5.90
C PHE A 512 16.23 -0.04 -4.71
N ASN A 513 16.58 -0.51 -3.50
CA ASN A 513 16.67 0.36 -2.31
C ASN A 513 17.76 1.45 -2.42
N THR A 514 18.77 1.30 -3.29
CA THR A 514 19.76 2.34 -3.59
C THR A 514 19.21 3.33 -4.62
N LEU A 515 18.56 2.87 -5.69
CA LEU A 515 17.87 3.74 -6.66
C LEU A 515 16.78 4.59 -5.99
N SER A 516 15.85 3.99 -5.23
CA SER A 516 14.81 4.74 -4.50
C SER A 516 15.37 5.74 -3.48
N SER A 517 16.60 5.53 -3.00
CA SER A 517 17.28 6.50 -2.13
C SER A 517 17.85 7.69 -2.92
N ILE A 518 18.29 7.48 -4.16
CA ILE A 518 18.77 8.51 -5.10
C ILE A 518 17.59 9.28 -5.69
N ASP A 519 16.55 8.59 -6.16
CA ASP A 519 15.29 9.14 -6.64
C ASP A 519 14.69 10.16 -5.64
N ARG A 520 14.79 9.83 -4.34
CA ARG A 520 14.41 10.71 -3.24
C ARG A 520 15.29 11.96 -3.14
N LEU A 521 16.62 11.86 -3.26
CA LEU A 521 17.51 13.04 -3.30
C LEU A 521 17.26 13.92 -4.52
N LEU A 522 16.97 13.32 -5.66
CA LEU A 522 16.67 14.03 -6.90
C LEU A 522 15.35 14.81 -6.79
N GLY A 523 14.30 14.21 -6.23
CA GLY A 523 13.05 14.93 -5.94
C GLY A 523 13.20 16.02 -4.89
N ILE A 524 13.98 15.78 -3.82
CA ILE A 524 14.36 16.80 -2.83
C ILE A 524 15.07 17.99 -3.47
N SER A 525 15.79 17.75 -4.55
CA SER A 525 16.68 18.73 -5.19
C SER A 525 16.12 19.33 -6.48
N TYR A 526 14.92 18.90 -6.90
CA TYR A 526 14.38 19.15 -8.23
C TYR A 526 14.14 20.64 -8.55
N VAL A 527 13.92 21.47 -7.53
CA VAL A 527 13.64 22.91 -7.66
C VAL A 527 14.92 23.69 -7.31
N LEU A 528 15.63 24.17 -8.34
CA LEU A 528 16.89 24.91 -8.13
C LEU A 528 16.68 26.28 -7.49
N SER A 529 15.48 26.87 -7.64
CA SER A 529 15.14 28.17 -7.05
C SER A 529 15.17 28.18 -5.51
N ASP A 530 15.27 27.02 -4.85
CA ASP A 530 15.58 26.92 -3.42
C ASP A 530 16.98 27.50 -3.09
N VAL A 531 17.98 27.25 -3.95
CA VAL A 531 19.43 27.43 -3.66
C VAL A 531 20.19 28.29 -4.66
N ALA A 532 19.64 28.53 -5.85
CA ALA A 532 20.26 29.31 -6.92
C ALA A 532 19.31 30.38 -7.48
N ASP A 533 19.87 31.37 -8.15
CA ASP A 533 19.13 32.46 -8.82
C ASP A 533 18.66 32.01 -10.21
N THR A 534 17.85 30.95 -10.27
CA THR A 534 17.23 30.44 -11.50
C THR A 534 15.82 29.91 -11.21
N THR A 535 14.96 29.92 -12.23
CA THR A 535 13.61 29.32 -12.22
C THR A 535 13.57 27.90 -12.81
N GLU A 536 14.71 27.37 -13.23
CA GLU A 536 14.80 26.05 -13.87
C GLU A 536 14.71 24.88 -12.88
N THR A 537 14.38 23.70 -13.41
CA THR A 537 14.47 22.43 -12.69
C THR A 537 15.90 21.89 -12.72
N LEU A 538 16.24 21.06 -11.73
CA LEU A 538 17.58 20.48 -11.56
C LEU A 538 18.07 19.69 -12.79
N PHE A 539 17.18 18.93 -13.38
CA PHE A 539 17.45 18.04 -14.51
C PHE A 539 16.21 17.89 -15.38
N GLU A 540 16.45 17.37 -16.58
CA GLU A 540 15.47 16.62 -17.36
C GLU A 540 15.96 15.19 -17.58
N LEU A 541 15.10 14.34 -18.15
CA LEU A 541 15.44 12.98 -18.54
C LEU A 541 15.51 12.93 -20.07
N ASP A 542 16.56 12.33 -20.60
CA ASP A 542 16.71 12.16 -22.05
C ASP A 542 16.07 10.87 -22.58
N GLU A 543 16.11 10.69 -23.90
CA GLU A 543 15.65 9.49 -24.62
C GLU A 543 16.32 8.18 -24.16
N ASN A 544 17.38 8.25 -23.34
CA ASN A 544 18.07 7.10 -22.75
C ASN A 544 17.83 6.97 -21.24
N LEU A 545 16.90 7.77 -20.70
CA LEU A 545 16.55 7.90 -19.29
C LEU A 545 17.74 8.20 -18.38
N LYS A 546 18.69 9.01 -18.89
CA LYS A 546 19.78 9.59 -18.11
C LYS A 546 19.36 10.98 -17.64
N TYR A 547 19.79 11.34 -16.42
CA TYR A 547 19.56 12.66 -15.85
C TYR A 547 20.47 13.68 -16.52
N GLN A 548 19.90 14.53 -17.39
CA GLN A 548 20.60 15.69 -17.94
C GLN A 548 20.49 16.84 -16.94
N PHE A 549 21.51 16.94 -16.06
CA PHE A 549 21.59 17.99 -15.05
C PHE A 549 21.80 19.36 -15.72
N ARG A 550 20.91 20.31 -15.40
CA ARG A 550 20.95 21.70 -15.88
C ARG A 550 21.89 22.58 -15.06
N TYR A 551 22.34 22.13 -13.88
CA TYR A 551 23.36 22.84 -13.12
C TYR A 551 24.69 22.90 -13.87
N SER A 552 25.23 24.11 -14.02
CA SER A 552 26.56 24.37 -14.56
C SER A 552 27.40 25.16 -13.56
N PHE A 553 28.72 25.18 -13.73
CA PHE A 553 29.62 25.97 -12.89
C PHE A 553 29.27 27.48 -12.89
N GLY A 554 28.66 28.00 -13.96
CA GLY A 554 28.20 29.39 -14.04
C GLY A 554 26.87 29.69 -13.33
N THR A 555 26.18 28.69 -12.77
CA THR A 555 24.88 28.88 -12.10
C THR A 555 25.06 29.61 -10.77
N LYS A 556 24.64 30.88 -10.72
CA LYS A 556 24.77 31.75 -9.54
C LYS A 556 23.99 31.20 -8.34
N MET A 557 24.72 30.80 -7.30
CA MET A 557 24.16 30.40 -6.01
C MET A 557 23.61 31.61 -5.23
N LYS A 558 22.60 31.35 -4.38
CA LYS A 558 22.04 32.35 -3.47
C LYS A 558 23.03 32.75 -2.37
N GLU A 559 22.80 33.92 -1.78
CA GLU A 559 23.59 34.36 -0.63
C GLU A 559 23.51 33.35 0.52
N GLY A 560 24.64 33.13 1.20
CA GLY A 560 24.77 32.10 2.24
C GLY A 560 24.93 30.66 1.73
N ILE A 561 24.71 30.37 0.44
CA ILE A 561 24.90 29.05 -0.18
C ILE A 561 26.28 28.94 -0.84
N SER A 562 26.88 27.74 -0.79
CA SER A 562 28.01 27.32 -1.64
C SER A 562 27.60 26.11 -2.47
N ALA A 563 28.13 25.99 -3.70
CA ALA A 563 28.20 24.72 -4.41
C ALA A 563 29.53 24.03 -4.09
N ILE A 564 29.51 22.72 -3.83
CA ILE A 564 30.70 21.94 -3.45
C ILE A 564 30.67 20.60 -4.17
N ARG A 565 31.74 20.31 -4.91
CA ARG A 565 31.98 19.03 -5.57
C ARG A 565 32.89 18.16 -4.70
N PHE A 566 32.55 16.87 -4.64
CA PHE A 566 33.41 15.82 -4.15
C PHE A 566 33.70 14.85 -5.31
N THR A 567 34.97 14.67 -5.64
CA THR A 567 35.46 13.70 -6.63
C THR A 567 36.28 12.63 -5.91
N PHE A 568 36.11 11.38 -6.32
CA PHE A 568 36.70 10.20 -5.70
C PHE A 568 37.61 9.48 -6.69
N SER A 569 38.70 8.88 -6.22
CA SER A 569 39.55 7.99 -7.02
C SER A 569 40.19 6.90 -6.18
N ALA A 570 40.45 5.73 -6.78
CA ALA A 570 41.12 4.59 -6.17
C ALA A 570 41.70 3.69 -7.29
N ASP A 571 42.59 2.75 -6.93
CA ASP A 571 43.19 1.77 -7.86
C ASP A 571 42.19 0.80 -8.53
N LYS A 572 40.91 0.83 -8.11
CA LYS A 572 39.84 -0.06 -8.56
C LYS A 572 38.60 0.74 -8.97
N PRO A 573 37.75 0.22 -9.88
CA PRO A 573 36.52 0.89 -10.29
C PRO A 573 35.62 1.27 -9.11
N ILE A 574 35.19 2.54 -9.08
CA ILE A 574 34.47 3.17 -7.96
C ILE A 574 32.97 3.40 -8.25
N ASP A 575 32.42 2.87 -9.34
CA ASP A 575 31.07 3.16 -9.87
C ASP A 575 29.94 3.02 -8.84
N MET A 576 30.11 2.09 -7.90
CA MET A 576 29.15 1.82 -6.82
C MET A 576 29.36 2.70 -5.58
N LEU A 577 30.51 3.36 -5.42
CA LEU A 577 30.83 4.17 -4.24
C LEU A 577 29.98 5.44 -4.20
N VAL A 578 29.91 6.20 -5.30
CA VAL A 578 29.07 7.41 -5.41
C VAL A 578 27.59 7.09 -5.16
N THR A 579 27.07 6.01 -5.76
CA THR A 579 25.65 5.64 -5.59
C THR A 579 25.33 5.15 -4.19
N GLU A 580 26.25 4.45 -3.50
CA GLU A 580 26.09 4.06 -2.09
C GLU A 580 26.28 5.26 -1.14
N LEU A 581 27.14 6.23 -1.46
CA LEU A 581 27.29 7.49 -0.71
C LEU A 581 26.00 8.31 -0.74
N LEU A 582 25.45 8.58 -1.93
CA LEU A 582 24.16 9.25 -2.11
C LEU A 582 23.02 8.50 -1.38
N CYS A 583 23.04 7.17 -1.45
CA CYS A 583 22.12 6.32 -0.71
C CYS A 583 22.23 6.50 0.82
N CYS A 584 23.45 6.55 1.37
CA CYS A 584 23.71 6.84 2.78
C CYS A 584 23.26 8.26 3.19
N ILE A 585 23.53 9.28 2.38
CA ILE A 585 23.12 10.67 2.59
C ILE A 585 21.59 10.77 2.68
N SER A 586 20.88 10.12 1.75
CA SER A 586 19.41 10.05 1.73
C SER A 586 18.85 9.35 2.97
N ARG A 587 19.37 8.17 3.31
CA ARG A 587 18.91 7.36 4.45
C ARG A 587 19.16 8.04 5.80
N LYS A 588 20.31 8.71 5.96
CA LYS A 588 20.61 9.56 7.13
C LYS A 588 19.86 10.90 7.14
N ARG A 589 19.03 11.18 6.13
CA ARG A 589 18.24 12.42 5.97
C ARG A 589 19.07 13.71 5.93
N LEU A 590 20.35 13.65 5.56
CA LEU A 590 21.26 14.81 5.65
C LEU A 590 20.78 16.00 4.80
N ALA A 591 20.13 15.74 3.67
CA ALA A 591 19.52 16.76 2.82
C ALA A 591 18.32 17.49 3.47
N GLN A 592 17.61 16.85 4.41
CA GLN A 592 16.67 17.53 5.28
C GLN A 592 17.41 18.28 6.40
N THR A 593 18.28 17.59 7.14
CA THR A 593 18.91 18.11 8.37
C THR A 593 19.80 19.33 8.13
N TYR A 594 20.51 19.38 7.00
CA TYR A 594 21.48 20.44 6.66
C TYR A 594 21.09 21.23 5.40
N GLY A 595 19.86 21.06 4.90
CA GLY A 595 19.36 21.79 3.73
C GLY A 595 20.07 21.48 2.40
N LEU A 596 20.76 20.35 2.29
CA LEU A 596 21.49 19.98 1.06
C LEU A 596 20.56 19.90 -0.16
N ARG A 597 21.07 20.27 -1.34
CA ARG A 597 20.44 19.99 -2.64
C ARG A 597 21.49 19.39 -3.58
N LEU A 598 21.23 18.20 -4.11
CA LEU A 598 22.09 17.53 -5.09
C LEU A 598 22.01 18.31 -6.42
N LEU A 599 23.15 18.81 -6.91
CA LEU A 599 23.24 19.61 -8.14
C LEU A 599 23.62 18.76 -9.36
N SER A 600 24.45 17.74 -9.18
CA SER A 600 24.81 16.75 -10.21
C SER A 600 25.51 15.54 -9.60
N TYR A 601 25.56 14.42 -10.32
CA TYR A 601 26.46 13.30 -10.01
C TYR A 601 26.90 12.51 -11.26
N SER A 602 28.04 11.84 -11.15
CA SER A 602 28.66 10.97 -12.16
C SER A 602 29.01 9.60 -11.55
N GLN A 603 29.86 8.80 -12.20
CA GLN A 603 30.40 7.55 -11.62
C GLN A 603 31.41 7.83 -10.49
N ASP A 604 32.11 8.96 -10.58
CA ASP A 604 33.30 9.34 -9.81
C ASP A 604 33.11 10.59 -8.94
N SER A 605 32.02 11.35 -9.11
CA SER A 605 31.80 12.60 -8.38
C SER A 605 30.33 12.90 -8.07
N PHE A 606 30.10 13.82 -7.14
CA PHE A 606 28.82 14.50 -6.97
C PHE A 606 29.02 15.95 -6.51
N THR A 607 28.05 16.80 -6.82
CA THR A 607 28.03 18.22 -6.44
C THR A 607 26.80 18.51 -5.58
N PHE A 608 26.95 19.17 -4.44
CA PHE A 608 25.87 19.63 -3.57
C PHE A 608 25.87 21.16 -3.44
N ALA A 609 24.69 21.77 -3.43
CA ALA A 609 24.48 23.08 -2.81
C ALA A 609 24.23 22.89 -1.30
N ILE A 610 24.83 23.75 -0.48
CA ILE A 610 24.75 23.71 0.99
C ILE A 610 24.85 25.12 1.60
N PRO A 611 24.12 25.43 2.69
CA PRO A 611 24.38 26.61 3.50
C PRO A 611 25.80 26.60 4.08
N LYS A 612 26.56 27.69 3.93
CA LYS A 612 27.98 27.80 4.32
C LYS A 612 28.27 27.40 5.77
N MET A 613 27.31 27.62 6.68
CA MET A 613 27.38 27.21 8.10
C MET A 613 27.35 25.69 8.35
N HIS A 614 27.11 24.88 7.32
CA HIS A 614 27.06 23.41 7.38
C HIS A 614 28.14 22.72 6.53
N HIS A 615 29.03 23.49 5.89
CA HIS A 615 30.09 22.99 5.01
C HIS A 615 30.98 21.93 5.70
N ALA A 616 31.61 22.28 6.83
CA ALA A 616 32.49 21.36 7.56
C ALA A 616 31.78 20.05 7.96
N GLN A 617 30.52 20.15 8.40
CA GLN A 617 29.69 19.00 8.78
C GLN A 617 29.34 18.10 7.59
N LEU A 618 29.25 18.65 6.37
CA LEU A 618 29.14 17.84 5.15
C LEU A 618 30.48 17.17 4.85
N THR A 619 31.60 17.90 4.82
CA THR A 619 32.93 17.36 4.54
C THR A 619 33.29 16.22 5.50
N ASP A 620 33.09 16.40 6.81
CA ASP A 620 33.25 15.35 7.82
C ASP A 620 32.33 14.15 7.54
N ALA A 621 31.07 14.38 7.18
CA ALA A 621 30.12 13.31 6.89
C ALA A 621 30.51 12.53 5.62
N ILE A 622 30.99 13.20 4.56
CA ILE A 622 31.47 12.56 3.34
C ILE A 622 32.74 11.76 3.64
N ALA A 623 33.76 12.35 4.28
CA ALA A 623 35.00 11.66 4.60
C ALA A 623 34.76 10.37 5.42
N ASN A 624 33.96 10.47 6.50
CA ASN A 624 33.63 9.31 7.34
C ASN A 624 32.80 8.25 6.62
N LEU A 625 31.83 8.64 5.78
CA LEU A 625 31.05 7.68 4.99
C LEU A 625 31.90 6.99 3.91
N SER A 626 32.76 7.75 3.23
CA SER A 626 33.63 7.24 2.17
C SER A 626 34.66 6.25 2.69
N ALA A 627 35.28 6.52 3.84
CA ALA A 627 36.22 5.58 4.47
C ALA A 627 35.55 4.23 4.78
N VAL A 628 34.38 4.24 5.43
CA VAL A 628 33.62 3.03 5.80
C VAL A 628 33.10 2.26 4.58
N LEU A 629 32.69 2.95 3.52
CA LEU A 629 32.26 2.31 2.27
C LEU A 629 33.46 1.75 1.49
N ALA A 630 34.57 2.49 1.41
CA ALA A 630 35.78 2.04 0.73
C ALA A 630 36.41 0.82 1.40
N GLU A 631 36.45 0.75 2.73
CA GLU A 631 36.87 -0.44 3.48
C GLU A 631 36.02 -1.65 3.07
N LYS A 632 34.69 -1.52 3.19
CA LYS A 632 33.71 -2.56 2.86
C LYS A 632 33.75 -3.01 1.40
N MET A 633 34.19 -2.13 0.49
CA MET A 633 34.27 -2.38 -0.95
C MET A 633 35.69 -2.76 -1.41
N ASN A 634 36.67 -2.85 -0.49
CA ASN A 634 38.09 -3.07 -0.78
C ASN A 634 38.70 -2.02 -1.72
N LEU A 635 38.26 -0.76 -1.60
CA LEU A 635 38.71 0.42 -2.36
C LEU A 635 39.70 1.31 -1.57
N ILE A 636 40.34 0.78 -0.51
CA ILE A 636 41.38 1.53 0.23
C ILE A 636 42.74 1.35 -0.46
N PRO A 637 43.53 2.42 -0.67
CA PRO A 637 43.20 3.83 -0.37
C PRO A 637 42.19 4.42 -1.36
N VAL A 638 41.30 5.28 -0.84
CA VAL A 638 40.42 6.14 -1.65
C VAL A 638 40.84 7.59 -1.44
N ASP A 639 41.14 8.28 -2.53
CA ASP A 639 41.35 9.72 -2.53
C ASP A 639 40.01 10.44 -2.62
N ILE A 640 39.90 11.57 -1.92
CA ILE A 640 38.73 12.44 -1.93
C ILE A 640 39.22 13.86 -2.20
N ARG A 641 38.85 14.43 -3.36
CA ARG A 641 39.09 15.83 -3.69
C ARG A 641 37.81 16.62 -3.48
N GLU A 642 37.89 17.63 -2.62
CA GLU A 642 36.85 18.65 -2.47
C GLU A 642 37.17 19.86 -3.35
N GLU A 643 36.15 20.46 -3.96
CA GLU A 643 36.26 21.66 -4.78
C GLU A 643 35.01 22.54 -4.58
N ILE A 644 35.20 23.75 -4.03
CA ILE A 644 34.12 24.75 -3.91
C ILE A 644 33.97 25.44 -5.27
N LEU A 645 32.74 25.55 -5.76
CA LEU A 645 32.37 26.09 -7.06
C LEU A 645 31.67 27.47 -6.92
#